data_AF-R6CC46-F1
#
_entry.id   AF-R6CC46-F1
#
_cell.length_a   1.000
_cell.length_b   1.000
_cell.length_c   1.000
_cell.angle_alpha   90.00
_cell.angle_beta   90.00
_cell.angle_gamma   90.00
#
_symmetry.space_group_name_H-M   'P 1'
#
loop_
_entity.id
_entity.type
_entity.pdbx_description
1 polymer ?
#
loop_
_entity_poly.entity_id
_entity_poly.type
_entity_poly.pdbx_seq_one_letter_code
_entity_poly.pdbx_strand_id
1 'polypeptide(L)'
;MLSCFIAVIVFCVLFWVTYLTCKKKGPVEFSRGEILLFYIATRIVPLFMLQTRSSRNLLCLSTEWMILGLLYFYISRRRTASAQKRALAFYLFQPGISCFILSGNLKAMYLTMFVLTVLCMADRLLQKKNIGREAFLPEYLYGGAGLFLWNIATQIFLQHGRDVGNVENIPVAYIFSVCLMGMAVVTALVRALGAPDAEEQPAAATTQTAAAAGQPDTAVTLPAAAVEPAIQDVSDGGREQSAAALTQTYAAANSRLTARDFFCMAAFTLIFGICIFYRLGSLHTPETFETIKVGEVGENEIVLQFDGEQPISGISVYLGYKGKREISFSVYDRSTDTWEIVKSRYSVESAFCWNNVEIDRTVSSLGMVLMEDKAQIMEIVCLDDAGEPVLPANAADYPQLFDEQELFIREPTYYDETMFDEVYHGRTAYEFLHGLSIYENTHPPLGKSIISIGIALFGMNPFGWRFMCALFGTLLVPLMYLFARKIFCRTDIACLSAVLSGTAFMNTTLSRIATIDILVAFFSMLMFFCMYGYTQALSENKPMWQQRLWLLSGGISMGLAVAIKWTGVYAAAGIAVLFFWFLLEHIGGIKGIKEHRSFLVKTGLWCVLCFIVIPFGIYTLSYLPFVKAYPDKGLFGHMIANAALMLSYHSSCVFDHPYSSEWYQWLYGSKPLADSRVYFADGTVSVVMTFLNPLLAVGGLIALLHQFYLWKRKHCRRALFLIIAYASMLLPWLFVHRTVFVYQYFISSLILVPMIGNSVSVSRHRKRNILVLSGISIALYVLYYPVLTGQSIRVDFVNQVLEVLADWNIA
;
A
#
# COMPACT_ATOMS: atom_id res chain seq x y z
N MET A 1 28.15 -21.42 18.21
CA MET A 1 27.66 -20.45 17.20
C MET A 1 28.27 -19.07 17.41
N LEU A 2 28.15 -18.47 18.62
CA LEU A 2 28.72 -17.16 18.97
C LEU A 2 30.22 -17.04 18.67
N SER A 3 31.03 -18.03 19.02
CA SER A 3 32.48 -18.04 18.74
C SER A 3 32.81 -18.02 17.23
N CYS A 4 31.98 -18.65 16.39
CA CYS A 4 32.13 -18.63 14.94
C CYS A 4 31.78 -17.24 14.35
N PHE A 5 30.74 -16.58 14.89
CA PHE A 5 30.39 -15.22 14.50
C PHE A 5 31.48 -14.22 14.87
N ILE A 6 32.03 -14.33 16.09
CA ILE A 6 33.12 -13.47 16.55
C ILE A 6 34.36 -13.66 15.65
N ALA A 7 34.72 -14.90 15.31
CA ALA A 7 35.83 -15.17 14.41
C ALA A 7 35.64 -14.52 13.02
N VAL A 8 34.45 -14.66 12.42
CA VAL A 8 34.12 -14.04 11.12
C VAL A 8 34.20 -12.51 11.19
N ILE A 9 33.67 -11.91 12.26
CA ILE A 9 33.73 -10.45 12.48
C ILE A 9 35.19 -10.00 12.59
N VAL A 10 36.02 -10.69 13.38
CA VAL A 10 37.44 -10.37 13.53
C VAL A 10 38.18 -10.44 12.18
N PHE A 11 37.95 -11.48 11.37
CA PHE A 11 38.55 -11.58 10.04
C PHE A 11 38.12 -10.45 9.09
N CYS A 12 36.84 -10.07 9.11
CA CYS A 12 36.32 -8.96 8.31
C CYS A 12 36.85 -7.59 8.77
N VAL A 13 36.97 -7.36 10.09
CA VAL A 13 37.51 -6.11 10.66
C VAL A 13 38.99 -5.97 10.32
N LEU A 14 39.79 -7.01 10.55
CA LEU A 14 41.21 -7.02 10.19
C LEU A 14 41.41 -6.74 8.69
N PHE A 15 40.57 -7.31 7.84
CA PHE A 15 40.58 -7.03 6.41
C PHE A 15 40.28 -5.55 6.10
N TRP A 16 39.17 -5.00 6.61
CA TRP A 16 38.78 -3.62 6.29
C TRP A 16 39.78 -2.60 6.82
N VAL A 17 40.35 -2.84 8.01
CA VAL A 17 41.45 -2.03 8.55
C VAL A 17 42.66 -2.08 7.61
N THR A 18 43.11 -3.27 7.23
CA THR A 18 44.25 -3.47 6.31
C THR A 18 44.00 -2.81 4.94
N TYR A 19 42.82 -3.00 4.37
CA TYR A 19 42.41 -2.41 3.10
C TYR A 19 42.40 -0.89 3.16
N LEU A 20 41.81 -0.29 4.21
CA LEU A 20 41.74 1.17 4.38
C LEU A 20 43.14 1.77 4.61
N THR A 21 44.03 1.07 5.30
CA THR A 21 45.43 1.50 5.46
C THR A 21 46.22 1.41 4.15
N CYS A 22 46.03 0.37 3.35
CA CYS A 22 46.76 0.15 2.10
C CYS A 22 46.22 1.01 0.93
N LYS A 23 44.91 1.31 0.91
CA LYS A 23 44.27 2.15 -0.11
C LYS A 23 44.91 3.54 -0.24
N LYS A 24 45.47 4.09 0.84
CA LYS A 24 46.18 5.38 0.82
C LYS A 24 47.44 5.37 -0.06
N LYS A 25 47.98 4.19 -0.40
CA LYS A 25 49.18 4.02 -1.24
C LYS A 25 48.89 3.62 -2.70
N GLY A 26 47.61 3.47 -3.06
CA GLY A 26 47.18 3.04 -4.39
C GLY A 26 46.11 1.95 -4.37
N PRO A 27 45.68 1.47 -5.55
CA PRO A 27 44.71 0.38 -5.64
C PRO A 27 45.27 -0.94 -5.08
N VAL A 28 44.58 -1.52 -4.09
CA VAL A 28 44.94 -2.83 -3.52
C VAL A 28 44.56 -3.94 -4.51
N GLU A 29 45.53 -4.74 -4.93
CA GLU A 29 45.32 -5.93 -5.77
C GLU A 29 45.39 -7.21 -4.94
N PHE A 30 44.57 -8.20 -5.30
CA PHE A 30 44.56 -9.53 -4.66
C PHE A 30 44.92 -10.60 -5.67
N SER A 31 45.76 -11.55 -5.27
CA SER A 31 46.06 -12.76 -6.02
C SER A 31 44.89 -13.75 -5.96
N ARG A 32 44.86 -14.71 -6.89
CA ARG A 32 43.85 -15.79 -6.87
C ARG A 32 44.00 -16.67 -5.62
N GLY A 33 45.23 -16.87 -5.16
CA GLY A 33 45.53 -17.64 -3.94
C GLY A 33 44.98 -16.97 -2.68
N GLU A 34 45.14 -15.64 -2.55
CA GLU A 34 44.63 -14.88 -1.40
C GLU A 34 43.10 -14.89 -1.33
N ILE A 35 42.43 -14.74 -2.48
CA ILE A 35 40.96 -14.81 -2.59
C ILE A 35 40.45 -16.19 -2.18
N LEU A 36 41.12 -17.26 -2.63
CA LEU A 36 40.75 -18.63 -2.30
C LEU A 36 40.99 -18.94 -0.81
N LEU A 37 42.14 -18.53 -0.28
CA LEU A 37 42.47 -18.72 1.14
C LEU A 37 41.45 -18.03 2.03
N PHE A 38 41.04 -16.81 1.65
CA PHE A 38 40.03 -16.07 2.40
C PHE A 38 38.64 -16.70 2.34
N TYR A 39 38.23 -17.21 1.16
CA TYR A 39 36.98 -17.96 1.01
C TYR A 39 36.97 -19.18 1.94
N ILE A 40 38.06 -19.94 1.95
CA ILE A 40 38.21 -21.10 2.84
C ILE A 40 38.12 -20.66 4.31
N ALA A 41 38.87 -19.64 4.70
CA ALA A 41 38.93 -19.16 6.09
C ALA A 41 37.60 -18.60 6.62
N THR A 42 36.75 -18.02 5.75
CA THR A 42 35.52 -17.33 6.20
C THR A 42 34.22 -18.06 5.88
N ARG A 43 34.23 -19.02 4.94
CA ARG A 43 33.04 -19.80 4.56
C ARG A 43 33.16 -21.26 4.94
N ILE A 44 34.27 -21.89 4.58
CA ILE A 44 34.48 -23.32 4.79
C ILE A 44 34.86 -23.60 6.25
N VAL A 45 35.95 -23.04 6.75
CA VAL A 45 36.44 -23.30 8.11
C VAL A 45 35.34 -23.06 9.17
N PRO A 46 34.61 -21.93 9.18
CA PRO A 46 33.58 -21.69 10.19
C PRO A 46 32.41 -22.66 10.11
N LEU A 47 32.07 -23.16 8.91
CA LEU A 47 31.02 -24.17 8.71
C LEU A 47 31.43 -25.51 9.32
N PHE A 48 32.72 -25.88 9.23
CA PHE A 48 33.26 -27.09 9.85
C PHE A 48 33.49 -26.94 11.36
N MET A 49 33.49 -25.71 11.89
CA MET A 49 33.53 -25.44 13.34
C MET A 49 32.16 -25.53 14.02
N LEU A 50 31.07 -25.75 13.27
CA LEU A 50 29.75 -25.99 13.86
C LEU A 50 29.69 -27.40 14.47
N GLN A 51 29.16 -27.50 15.70
CA GLN A 51 28.93 -28.78 16.37
C GLN A 51 27.96 -29.68 15.59
N THR A 52 26.94 -29.11 14.98
CA THR A 52 25.96 -29.81 14.12
C THR A 52 25.80 -29.06 12.79
N ARG A 53 25.79 -29.80 11.68
CA ARG A 53 25.65 -29.25 10.32
C ARG A 53 24.35 -29.76 9.72
N SER A 54 23.46 -28.86 9.31
CA SER A 54 22.20 -29.21 8.65
C SER A 54 22.35 -29.19 7.13
N SER A 55 21.46 -29.90 6.42
CA SER A 55 21.34 -29.82 4.95
C SER A 55 21.10 -28.38 4.46
N ARG A 56 20.46 -27.54 5.27
CA ARG A 56 20.24 -26.11 4.96
C ARG A 56 21.53 -25.29 4.92
N ASN A 57 22.52 -25.60 5.77
CA ASN A 57 23.81 -24.91 5.75
C ASN A 57 24.57 -25.20 4.44
N LEU A 58 24.58 -26.47 4.02
CA LEU A 58 25.18 -26.89 2.76
C LEU A 58 24.46 -26.29 1.55
N LEU A 59 23.13 -26.21 1.61
CA LEU A 59 22.34 -25.57 0.57
C LEU A 59 22.67 -24.08 0.47
N CYS A 60 22.77 -23.35 1.58
CA CYS A 60 23.20 -21.95 1.58
C CYS A 60 24.61 -21.79 0.98
N LEU A 61 25.56 -22.65 1.33
CA LEU A 61 26.90 -22.64 0.73
C LEU A 61 26.85 -22.88 -0.79
N SER A 62 26.01 -23.81 -1.26
CA SER A 62 25.82 -24.05 -2.70
C SER A 62 25.20 -22.86 -3.42
N THR A 63 24.25 -22.17 -2.78
CA THR A 63 23.63 -20.94 -3.30
C THR A 63 24.66 -19.81 -3.41
N GLU A 64 25.62 -19.71 -2.49
CA GLU A 64 26.73 -18.76 -2.58
C GLU A 64 27.61 -19.02 -3.81
N TRP A 65 27.91 -20.28 -4.13
CA TRP A 65 28.64 -20.62 -5.34
C TRP A 65 27.91 -20.21 -6.62
N MET A 66 26.57 -20.32 -6.65
CA MET A 66 25.77 -19.78 -7.75
C MET A 66 25.88 -18.25 -7.84
N ILE A 67 25.85 -17.54 -6.70
CA ILE A 67 26.03 -16.09 -6.66
C ILE A 67 27.41 -15.68 -7.18
N LEU A 68 28.47 -16.35 -6.71
CA LEU A 68 29.86 -16.12 -7.13
C LEU A 68 30.02 -16.40 -8.63
N GLY A 69 29.42 -17.46 -9.15
CA GLY A 69 29.41 -17.79 -10.58
C GLY A 69 28.71 -16.72 -11.43
N LEU A 70 27.55 -16.24 -10.99
CA LEU A 70 26.81 -15.17 -11.66
C LEU A 70 27.58 -13.84 -11.63
N LEU A 71 28.17 -13.49 -10.49
CA LEU A 71 29.04 -12.31 -10.34
C LEU A 71 30.28 -12.43 -11.23
N TYR A 72 30.95 -13.57 -11.23
CA TYR A 72 32.13 -13.81 -12.07
C TYR A 72 31.79 -13.71 -13.56
N PHE A 73 30.71 -14.34 -14.01
CA PHE A 73 30.22 -14.23 -15.39
C PHE A 73 29.86 -12.79 -15.77
N TYR A 74 29.27 -12.04 -14.82
CA TYR A 74 28.91 -10.65 -15.02
C TYR A 74 30.15 -9.72 -15.14
N ILE A 75 31.13 -9.94 -14.26
CA ILE A 75 32.36 -9.14 -14.16
C ILE A 75 33.35 -9.46 -15.29
N SER A 76 33.39 -10.71 -15.77
CA SER A 76 34.33 -11.19 -16.78
C SER A 76 34.13 -10.57 -18.16
N ARG A 77 32.93 -10.07 -18.46
CA ARG A 77 32.60 -9.59 -19.81
C ARG A 77 33.29 -8.29 -20.25
N ARG A 78 33.78 -7.41 -19.35
CA ARG A 78 34.25 -6.04 -19.75
C ARG A 78 35.27 -5.33 -18.83
N ARG A 79 36.14 -6.04 -18.08
CA ARG A 79 37.18 -5.42 -17.20
C ARG A 79 38.57 -6.07 -17.35
N THR A 80 39.63 -5.35 -16.99
CA THR A 80 40.98 -5.89 -16.79
C THR A 80 41.00 -6.88 -15.62
N ALA A 81 41.86 -7.91 -15.69
CA ALA A 81 41.91 -9.00 -14.70
C ALA A 81 42.07 -8.52 -13.24
N SER A 82 42.74 -7.39 -13.01
CA SER A 82 42.91 -6.78 -11.68
C SER A 82 41.59 -6.25 -11.10
N ALA A 83 40.80 -5.52 -11.90
CA ALA A 83 39.53 -4.94 -11.46
C ALA A 83 38.44 -6.00 -11.21
N GLN A 84 38.58 -7.19 -11.80
CA GLN A 84 37.71 -8.34 -11.54
C GLN A 84 38.00 -8.95 -10.17
N LYS A 85 39.28 -9.18 -9.85
CA LYS A 85 39.73 -9.73 -8.57
C LYS A 85 39.33 -8.86 -7.39
N ARG A 86 39.41 -7.52 -7.54
CA ARG A 86 38.98 -6.56 -6.51
C ARG A 86 37.48 -6.64 -6.21
N ALA A 87 36.63 -6.73 -7.23
CA ALA A 87 35.18 -6.81 -7.04
C ALA A 87 34.77 -8.13 -6.37
N LEU A 88 35.38 -9.24 -6.79
CA LEU A 88 35.17 -10.55 -6.18
C LEU A 88 35.64 -10.57 -4.72
N ALA A 89 36.78 -9.94 -4.44
CA ALA A 89 37.27 -9.69 -3.09
C ALA A 89 36.18 -9.01 -2.23
N PHE A 90 35.69 -7.82 -2.59
CA PHE A 90 34.72 -7.09 -1.75
C PHE A 90 33.44 -7.87 -1.42
N TYR A 91 32.94 -8.67 -2.37
CA TYR A 91 31.82 -9.59 -2.14
C TYR A 91 32.16 -10.61 -1.05
N LEU A 92 33.30 -11.28 -1.18
CA LEU A 92 33.76 -12.28 -0.23
C LEU A 92 33.99 -11.71 1.17
N PHE A 93 34.44 -10.45 1.25
CA PHE A 93 34.70 -9.73 2.50
C PHE A 93 33.42 -9.22 3.21
N GLN A 94 32.22 -9.50 2.70
CA GLN A 94 30.97 -9.18 3.38
C GLN A 94 30.64 -10.22 4.48
N PRO A 95 30.54 -9.84 5.76
CA PRO A 95 30.34 -10.79 6.87
C PRO A 95 28.94 -11.42 6.88
N GLY A 96 27.94 -10.75 6.31
CA GLY A 96 26.55 -11.20 6.33
C GLY A 96 26.32 -12.54 5.64
N ILE A 97 27.04 -12.84 4.56
CA ILE A 97 26.88 -14.09 3.81
C ILE A 97 27.40 -15.29 4.61
N SER A 98 28.55 -15.16 5.27
CA SER A 98 29.02 -16.15 6.25
C SER A 98 27.98 -16.42 7.31
N CYS A 99 27.32 -15.37 7.81
CA CYS A 99 26.30 -15.50 8.83
C CYS A 99 25.07 -16.27 8.34
N PHE A 100 24.62 -16.06 7.11
CA PHE A 100 23.48 -16.79 6.52
C PHE A 100 23.81 -18.26 6.29
N ILE A 101 25.04 -18.57 5.87
CA ILE A 101 25.51 -19.94 5.69
C ILE A 101 25.58 -20.67 7.03
N LEU A 102 26.11 -20.01 8.08
CA LEU A 102 26.20 -20.59 9.41
C LEU A 102 24.82 -20.75 10.09
N SER A 103 23.86 -19.85 9.84
CA SER A 103 22.50 -19.96 10.37
C SER A 103 21.56 -20.84 9.52
N GLY A 104 21.99 -21.25 8.32
CA GLY A 104 21.12 -22.02 7.39
C GLY A 104 19.93 -21.21 6.87
N ASN A 105 20.03 -19.87 6.86
CA ASN A 105 18.95 -18.97 6.48
C ASN A 105 18.86 -18.81 4.94
N LEU A 106 18.22 -19.79 4.32
CA LEU A 106 18.07 -19.86 2.87
C LEU A 106 17.26 -18.68 2.29
N LYS A 107 16.27 -18.16 3.04
CA LYS A 107 15.48 -16.99 2.63
C LYS A 107 16.36 -15.74 2.47
N ALA A 108 17.28 -15.51 3.40
CA ALA A 108 18.23 -14.40 3.33
C ALA A 108 19.24 -14.56 2.17
N MET A 109 19.66 -15.81 1.88
CA MET A 109 20.49 -16.10 0.70
C MET A 109 19.77 -15.78 -0.62
N TYR A 110 18.51 -16.16 -0.76
CA TYR A 110 17.69 -15.82 -1.94
C TYR A 110 17.41 -14.32 -2.06
N LEU A 111 17.18 -13.63 -0.94
CA LEU A 111 17.03 -12.18 -0.95
C LEU A 111 18.33 -11.48 -1.39
N THR A 112 19.48 -12.01 -0.97
CA THR A 112 20.81 -11.52 -1.40
C THR A 112 21.01 -11.75 -2.91
N MET A 113 20.65 -12.93 -3.43
CA MET A 113 20.61 -13.20 -4.87
C MET A 113 19.73 -12.19 -5.62
N PHE A 114 18.54 -11.92 -5.09
CA PHE A 114 17.58 -11.01 -5.70
C PHE A 114 18.10 -9.57 -5.73
N VAL A 115 18.58 -9.04 -4.61
CA VAL A 115 19.17 -7.69 -4.52
C VAL A 115 20.35 -7.56 -5.48
N LEU A 116 21.25 -8.55 -5.52
CA LEU A 116 22.36 -8.58 -6.49
C LEU A 116 21.88 -8.62 -7.93
N THR A 117 20.82 -9.37 -8.22
CA THR A 117 20.23 -9.41 -9.56
C THR A 117 19.66 -8.06 -9.95
N VAL A 118 18.92 -7.41 -9.04
CA VAL A 118 18.38 -6.05 -9.23
C VAL A 118 19.49 -5.03 -9.42
N LEU A 119 20.58 -5.09 -8.63
CA LEU A 119 21.74 -4.22 -8.77
C LEU A 119 22.48 -4.46 -10.10
N CYS A 120 22.65 -5.71 -10.52
CA CYS A 120 23.24 -6.09 -11.82
C CYS A 120 22.35 -5.66 -13.00
N MET A 121 21.02 -5.70 -12.85
CA MET A 121 20.05 -5.20 -13.84
C MET A 121 20.08 -3.67 -13.91
N ALA A 122 20.18 -2.99 -12.77
CA ALA A 122 20.34 -1.54 -12.68
C ALA A 122 21.66 -1.09 -13.33
N ASP A 123 22.77 -1.81 -13.13
CA ASP A 123 24.03 -1.52 -13.83
C ASP A 123 23.92 -1.77 -15.34
N ARG A 124 23.18 -2.80 -15.80
CA ARG A 124 22.91 -3.01 -17.23
C ARG A 124 22.21 -1.80 -17.89
N LEU A 125 21.34 -1.12 -17.16
CA LEU A 125 20.69 0.12 -17.60
C LEU A 125 21.66 1.31 -17.59
N LEU A 126 22.66 1.30 -16.70
CA LEU A 126 23.69 2.33 -16.55
C LEU A 126 24.88 2.19 -17.51
N GLN A 127 25.14 0.98 -18.02
CA GLN A 127 26.18 0.70 -19.01
C GLN A 127 25.99 1.50 -20.31
N LYS A 128 24.78 1.96 -20.61
CA LYS A 128 24.51 2.90 -21.72
C LYS A 128 25.13 4.29 -21.52
N LYS A 129 25.65 4.62 -20.33
CA LYS A 129 26.04 5.99 -19.92
C LYS A 129 27.49 6.14 -19.42
N ASN A 130 28.35 5.14 -19.64
CA ASN A 130 29.81 5.20 -19.41
C ASN A 130 30.28 5.67 -18.00
N ILE A 131 29.51 5.43 -16.94
CA ILE A 131 29.91 5.74 -15.55
C ILE A 131 30.79 4.61 -14.99
N GLY A 132 31.89 4.98 -14.34
CA GLY A 132 32.82 4.06 -13.69
C GLY A 132 32.16 3.24 -12.57
N ARG A 133 32.10 1.92 -12.73
CA ARG A 133 31.40 0.98 -11.83
C ARG A 133 31.98 0.83 -10.41
N GLU A 134 33.03 1.58 -10.06
CA GLU A 134 33.55 1.65 -8.68
C GLU A 134 32.72 2.58 -7.78
N ALA A 135 31.83 3.39 -8.39
CA ALA A 135 30.94 4.31 -7.71
C ALA A 135 29.67 3.65 -7.11
N PHE A 136 29.55 2.32 -7.06
CA PHE A 136 28.39 1.61 -6.46
C PHE A 136 28.72 0.85 -5.17
N LEU A 137 29.97 0.95 -4.72
CA LEU A 137 30.48 0.29 -3.52
C LEU A 137 29.73 0.72 -2.24
N PRO A 138 29.35 2.01 -2.04
CA PRO A 138 28.55 2.41 -0.88
C PRO A 138 27.15 1.79 -0.85
N GLU A 139 26.47 1.68 -1.98
CA GLU A 139 25.13 1.06 -2.10
C GLU A 139 25.18 -0.42 -1.77
N TYR A 140 26.23 -1.10 -2.22
CA TYR A 140 26.47 -2.49 -1.88
C TYR A 140 26.75 -2.67 -0.37
N LEU A 141 27.51 -1.75 0.23
CA LEU A 141 27.77 -1.73 1.67
C LEU A 141 26.51 -1.44 2.50
N TYR A 142 25.67 -0.48 2.09
CA TYR A 142 24.41 -0.17 2.78
C TYR A 142 23.41 -1.33 2.68
N GLY A 143 23.24 -1.91 1.49
CA GLY A 143 22.34 -3.07 1.31
C GLY A 143 22.83 -4.29 2.10
N GLY A 144 24.14 -4.51 2.11
CA GLY A 144 24.76 -5.60 2.86
C GLY A 144 24.71 -5.42 4.38
N ALA A 145 24.89 -4.20 4.88
CA ALA A 145 24.75 -3.86 6.30
C ALA A 145 23.29 -3.96 6.76
N GLY A 146 22.34 -3.52 5.93
CA GLY A 146 20.91 -3.67 6.20
C GLY A 146 20.50 -5.14 6.31
N LEU A 147 20.86 -5.97 5.33
CA LEU A 147 20.60 -7.42 5.37
C LEU A 147 21.23 -8.13 6.58
N PHE A 148 22.39 -7.66 7.04
CA PHE A 148 23.04 -8.18 8.26
C PHE A 148 22.24 -7.85 9.51
N LEU A 149 21.79 -6.59 9.66
CA LEU A 149 20.94 -6.16 10.77
C LEU A 149 19.58 -6.86 10.76
N TRP A 150 18.97 -7.07 9.59
CA TRP A 150 17.74 -7.85 9.43
C TRP A 150 17.88 -9.23 10.05
N ASN A 151 18.99 -9.92 9.75
CA ASN A 151 19.20 -11.29 10.21
C ASN A 151 19.53 -11.33 11.70
N ILE A 152 20.26 -10.36 12.25
CA ILE A 152 20.44 -10.24 13.71
C ILE A 152 19.09 -10.07 14.39
N ALA A 153 18.27 -9.12 13.92
CA ALA A 153 16.94 -8.88 14.47
C ALA A 153 16.07 -10.15 14.40
N THR A 154 16.11 -10.86 13.27
CA THR A 154 15.35 -12.10 13.06
C THR A 154 15.84 -13.26 13.93
N GLN A 155 17.15 -13.41 14.16
CA GLN A 155 17.67 -14.48 15.01
C GLN A 155 17.40 -14.21 16.49
N ILE A 156 17.50 -12.96 16.95
CA ILE A 156 17.09 -12.56 18.29
C ILE A 156 15.58 -12.83 18.48
N PHE A 157 14.77 -12.47 17.48
CA PHE A 157 13.32 -12.73 17.44
C PHE A 157 12.99 -14.23 17.54
N LEU A 158 13.64 -15.07 16.73
CA LEU A 158 13.40 -16.52 16.76
C LEU A 158 13.85 -17.19 18.06
N GLN A 159 14.82 -16.61 18.79
CA GLN A 159 15.28 -17.13 20.08
C GLN A 159 14.42 -16.69 21.27
N HIS A 160 13.71 -15.55 21.17
CA HIS A 160 12.93 -14.96 22.26
C HIS A 160 11.45 -14.76 21.88
N GLY A 161 10.93 -15.54 20.92
CA GLY A 161 9.65 -15.32 20.26
C GLY A 161 8.39 -15.35 21.14
N ARG A 162 8.50 -15.71 22.44
CA ARG A 162 7.44 -15.57 23.44
C ARG A 162 7.61 -14.34 24.36
N ASP A 163 8.81 -13.77 24.46
CA ASP A 163 9.16 -12.62 25.32
C ASP A 163 9.44 -11.35 24.49
N VAL A 164 8.77 -11.21 23.34
CA VAL A 164 9.03 -10.14 22.35
C VAL A 164 8.77 -8.74 22.94
N GLY A 165 7.95 -8.65 23.99
CA GLY A 165 7.67 -7.40 24.72
C GLY A 165 8.85 -6.83 25.52
N ASN A 166 9.90 -7.62 25.80
CA ASN A 166 10.96 -7.23 26.75
C ASN A 166 12.28 -6.78 26.11
N VAL A 167 12.43 -6.82 24.77
CA VAL A 167 13.70 -6.45 24.11
C VAL A 167 13.53 -5.17 23.30
N GLU A 168 13.72 -4.02 23.97
CA GLU A 168 13.58 -2.65 23.44
C GLU A 168 14.32 -2.39 22.12
N ASN A 169 15.32 -3.21 21.76
CA ASN A 169 16.20 -2.99 20.61
C ASN A 169 15.79 -3.70 19.31
N ILE A 170 14.82 -4.63 19.33
CA ILE A 170 14.45 -5.44 18.14
C ILE A 170 13.74 -4.60 17.06
N PRO A 171 12.72 -3.77 17.37
CA PRO A 171 12.06 -2.91 16.37
C PRO A 171 13.03 -1.90 15.75
N VAL A 172 13.93 -1.35 16.58
CA VAL A 172 14.97 -0.41 16.14
C VAL A 172 15.92 -1.07 15.13
N ALA A 173 16.36 -2.31 15.38
CA ALA A 173 17.21 -3.05 14.45
C ALA A 173 16.53 -3.35 13.10
N TYR A 174 15.22 -3.67 13.10
CA TYR A 174 14.43 -3.83 11.88
C TYR A 174 14.28 -2.51 11.12
N ILE A 175 13.98 -1.41 11.82
CA ILE A 175 13.88 -0.06 11.24
C ILE A 175 15.21 0.34 10.58
N PHE A 176 16.34 0.22 11.30
CA PHE A 176 17.67 0.54 10.77
C PHE A 176 18.04 -0.35 9.56
N SER A 177 17.70 -1.63 9.63
CA SER A 177 17.89 -2.56 8.51
C SER A 177 17.15 -2.11 7.25
N VAL A 178 15.85 -1.85 7.37
CA VAL A 178 15.00 -1.42 6.25
C VAL A 178 15.42 -0.05 5.74
N CYS A 179 15.81 0.88 6.62
CA CYS A 179 16.34 2.19 6.24
C CYS A 179 17.65 2.05 5.43
N LEU A 180 18.57 1.18 5.83
CA LEU A 180 19.83 0.97 5.10
C LEU A 180 19.61 0.28 3.75
N MET A 181 18.71 -0.70 3.68
CA MET A 181 18.31 -1.33 2.41
C MET A 181 17.58 -0.35 1.49
N GLY A 182 16.67 0.45 2.03
CA GLY A 182 15.97 1.52 1.32
C GLY A 182 16.93 2.59 0.81
N MET A 183 17.88 3.03 1.64
CA MET A 183 18.95 3.96 1.26
C MET A 183 19.82 3.40 0.13
N ALA A 184 20.16 2.10 0.17
CA ALA A 184 20.91 1.46 -0.91
C ALA A 184 20.15 1.53 -2.25
N VAL A 185 18.86 1.18 -2.23
CA VAL A 185 17.98 1.20 -3.41
C VAL A 185 17.76 2.63 -3.92
N VAL A 186 17.44 3.56 -3.03
CA VAL A 186 17.17 4.95 -3.40
C VAL A 186 18.44 5.64 -3.91
N THR A 187 19.60 5.43 -3.28
CA THR A 187 20.87 6.01 -3.75
C THR A 187 21.29 5.43 -5.11
N ALA A 188 21.11 4.11 -5.30
CA ALA A 188 21.29 3.44 -6.58
C ALA A 188 20.38 4.04 -7.67
N LEU A 189 19.10 4.26 -7.34
CA LEU A 189 18.12 4.87 -8.25
C LEU A 189 18.48 6.33 -8.55
N VAL A 190 18.87 7.12 -7.55
CA VAL A 190 19.24 8.54 -7.69
C VAL A 190 20.51 8.69 -8.54
N ARG A 191 21.52 7.84 -8.37
CA ARG A 191 22.70 7.81 -9.25
C ARG A 191 22.32 7.40 -10.67
N ALA A 192 21.44 6.41 -10.82
CA ALA A 192 20.91 6.05 -12.12
C ALA A 192 20.04 7.15 -12.76
N LEU A 193 19.39 7.99 -11.95
CA LEU A 193 18.60 9.16 -12.37
C LEU A 193 19.49 10.38 -12.68
N GLY A 194 20.72 10.42 -12.13
CA GLY A 194 21.61 11.59 -12.19
C GLY A 194 22.67 11.55 -13.28
N ALA A 195 22.86 10.42 -13.95
CA ALA A 195 23.82 10.22 -15.03
C ALA A 195 23.40 10.96 -16.32
N PRO A 196 24.23 11.86 -16.88
CA PRO A 196 23.94 12.50 -18.17
C PRO A 196 23.77 11.46 -19.28
N ASP A 197 22.94 11.75 -20.28
CA ASP A 197 22.74 10.89 -21.44
C ASP A 197 23.99 10.91 -22.32
N ALA A 198 24.33 9.77 -22.96
CA ALA A 198 25.56 9.60 -23.73
C ALA A 198 25.67 10.53 -24.97
N GLU A 199 24.58 11.23 -25.34
CA GLU A 199 24.54 12.14 -26.48
C GLU A 199 25.03 13.57 -26.16
N GLU A 200 25.33 13.90 -24.90
CA GLU A 200 25.76 15.26 -24.49
C GLU A 200 27.28 15.42 -24.25
N GLN A 201 28.12 14.48 -24.70
CA GLN A 201 29.58 14.71 -24.70
C GLN A 201 30.02 15.29 -26.04
N PRO A 202 30.60 16.51 -26.09
CA PRO A 202 31.43 16.89 -27.22
C PRO A 202 32.56 15.87 -27.29
N ALA A 203 32.82 15.33 -28.48
CA ALA A 203 33.88 14.37 -28.70
C ALA A 203 35.21 14.94 -28.18
N ALA A 204 35.63 14.46 -27.00
CA ALA A 204 36.97 14.73 -26.50
C ALA A 204 37.94 14.03 -27.46
N ALA A 205 38.67 14.84 -28.23
CA ALA A 205 39.72 14.39 -29.12
C ALA A 205 40.64 13.42 -28.37
N THR A 206 40.66 12.17 -28.83
CA THR A 206 41.68 11.19 -28.49
C THR A 206 43.04 11.72 -28.91
N THR A 207 43.79 12.31 -27.98
CA THR A 207 45.24 12.47 -28.11
C THR A 207 45.89 11.31 -27.38
N GLN A 208 46.34 10.32 -28.16
CA GLN A 208 47.28 9.31 -27.69
C GLN A 208 48.59 10.03 -27.32
N THR A 209 48.99 9.91 -26.06
CA THR A 209 50.33 10.25 -25.60
C THR A 209 51.25 9.08 -25.88
N ALA A 210 52.16 9.25 -26.85
CA ALA A 210 53.39 8.48 -26.96
C ALA A 210 54.55 9.49 -26.91
N ALA A 211 55.43 9.31 -25.93
CA ALA A 211 56.60 10.14 -25.72
C ALA A 211 57.74 9.73 -26.66
N ALA A 212 58.46 10.70 -27.25
CA ALA A 212 59.92 10.85 -27.17
C ALA A 212 60.48 11.95 -28.10
N ALA A 213 61.40 12.75 -27.53
CA ALA A 213 62.57 13.40 -28.10
C ALA A 213 62.46 14.70 -28.95
N GLY A 214 63.18 15.74 -28.52
CA GLY A 214 64.04 16.53 -29.43
C GLY A 214 63.81 18.05 -29.56
N GLN A 215 64.54 18.83 -28.76
CA GLN A 215 65.15 20.16 -29.02
C GLN A 215 64.30 21.46 -29.21
N PRO A 216 64.88 22.63 -28.83
CA PRO A 216 64.23 23.94 -28.85
C PRO A 216 64.61 24.78 -30.08
N ASP A 217 63.73 25.68 -30.56
CA ASP A 217 64.06 27.08 -30.89
C ASP A 217 62.97 27.86 -31.66
N THR A 218 63.00 29.19 -31.46
CA THR A 218 62.51 30.31 -32.31
C THR A 218 61.02 30.73 -32.35
N ALA A 219 60.77 31.85 -31.66
CA ALA A 219 60.32 33.16 -32.19
C ALA A 219 59.13 33.30 -33.20
N VAL A 220 58.13 34.07 -32.74
CA VAL A 220 57.42 35.20 -33.43
C VAL A 220 56.33 34.87 -34.48
N THR A 221 55.06 35.12 -34.14
CA THR A 221 54.14 36.14 -34.74
C THR A 221 52.68 36.01 -34.22
N LEU A 222 52.07 37.14 -33.86
CA LEU A 222 50.62 37.42 -33.69
C LEU A 222 50.14 38.21 -34.95
N PRO A 223 48.86 38.60 -35.20
CA PRO A 223 47.53 38.32 -34.56
C PRO A 223 46.34 38.10 -35.58
N ALA A 224 45.11 38.14 -35.03
CA ALA A 224 43.77 38.44 -35.61
C ALA A 224 42.85 37.24 -35.94
N ALA A 225 41.51 37.26 -35.77
CA ALA A 225 40.54 37.97 -34.93
C ALA A 225 39.16 37.37 -35.29
N ALA A 226 38.33 36.97 -34.31
CA ALA A 226 36.88 36.81 -34.49
C ALA A 226 36.13 36.75 -33.13
N VAL A 227 35.92 37.93 -32.56
CA VAL A 227 34.69 38.42 -31.89
C VAL A 227 33.87 37.41 -31.06
N GLU A 228 34.03 37.47 -29.73
CA GLU A 228 32.96 37.13 -28.78
C GLU A 228 31.87 38.22 -28.83
N PRO A 229 30.57 37.90 -28.88
CA PRO A 229 29.54 38.89 -28.66
C PRO A 229 29.50 39.24 -27.17
N ALA A 230 29.61 40.53 -26.90
CA ALA A 230 29.41 41.14 -25.60
C ALA A 230 28.11 40.67 -24.94
N ILE A 231 28.22 40.31 -23.66
CA ILE A 231 27.09 40.10 -22.76
C ILE A 231 26.37 41.45 -22.61
N GLN A 232 25.27 41.63 -23.33
CA GLN A 232 24.28 42.64 -22.98
C GLN A 232 23.46 42.13 -21.80
N ASP A 233 23.37 42.94 -20.75
CA ASP A 233 22.45 42.76 -19.64
C ASP A 233 21.01 42.69 -20.15
N VAL A 234 20.49 41.48 -20.29
CA VAL A 234 19.06 41.22 -20.49
C VAL A 234 18.43 41.04 -19.12
N SER A 235 17.51 41.93 -18.80
CA SER A 235 16.73 41.95 -17.57
C SER A 235 16.10 40.58 -17.24
N ASP A 236 15.96 40.32 -15.93
CA ASP A 236 15.51 39.05 -15.32
C ASP A 236 14.18 38.47 -15.87
N GLY A 237 13.40 39.25 -16.62
CA GLY A 237 12.14 38.80 -17.24
C GLY A 237 12.31 37.88 -18.46
N GLY A 238 13.43 37.97 -19.20
CA GLY A 238 13.63 37.20 -20.44
C GLY A 238 14.11 35.76 -20.24
N ARG A 239 14.84 35.48 -19.15
CA ARG A 239 15.36 34.15 -18.83
C ARG A 239 14.27 33.17 -18.38
N GLU A 240 13.20 33.64 -17.73
CA GLU A 240 12.10 32.79 -17.26
C GLU A 240 11.16 32.33 -18.38
N GLN A 241 10.91 33.17 -19.40
CA GLN A 241 10.13 32.77 -20.59
C GLN A 241 10.87 31.72 -21.42
N SER A 242 12.20 31.83 -21.53
CA SER A 242 13.04 30.84 -22.21
C SER A 242 13.08 29.50 -21.44
N ALA A 243 13.11 29.53 -20.10
CA ALA A 243 13.02 28.31 -19.28
C ALA A 243 11.65 27.61 -19.36
N ALA A 244 10.54 28.36 -19.42
CA ALA A 244 9.20 27.80 -19.60
C ALA A 244 9.01 27.18 -21.00
N ALA A 245 9.51 27.86 -22.04
CA ALA A 245 9.53 27.35 -23.41
C ALA A 245 10.41 26.09 -23.53
N LEU A 246 11.63 26.11 -22.98
CA LEU A 246 12.50 24.94 -22.90
C LEU A 246 11.83 23.78 -22.14
N THR A 247 11.14 24.04 -21.04
CA THR A 247 10.41 23.00 -20.29
C THR A 247 9.28 22.36 -21.12
N GLN A 248 8.63 23.14 -21.99
CA GLN A 248 7.59 22.66 -22.92
C GLN A 248 8.20 21.83 -24.07
N THR A 249 9.33 22.26 -24.62
CA THR A 249 10.05 21.53 -25.68
C THR A 249 10.66 20.22 -25.15
N TYR A 250 11.20 20.21 -23.92
CA TYR A 250 11.68 19.00 -23.24
C TYR A 250 10.54 18.04 -22.85
N ALA A 251 9.35 18.54 -22.48
CA ALA A 251 8.18 17.71 -22.17
C ALA A 251 7.63 16.96 -23.40
N ALA A 252 7.70 17.58 -24.59
CA ALA A 252 7.28 16.95 -25.85
C ALA A 252 8.21 15.79 -26.27
N ALA A 253 9.52 15.92 -26.02
CA ALA A 253 10.51 14.88 -26.36
C ALA A 253 10.49 13.65 -25.42
N ASN A 254 10.00 13.79 -24.17
CA ASN A 254 10.10 12.76 -23.11
C ASN A 254 8.74 12.17 -22.67
N SER A 255 7.73 12.22 -23.55
CA SER A 255 6.35 11.81 -23.23
C SER A 255 6.12 10.29 -23.19
N ARG A 256 7.00 9.49 -23.80
CA ARG A 256 6.87 8.02 -23.84
C ARG A 256 7.39 7.39 -22.55
N LEU A 257 6.67 6.36 -22.08
CA LEU A 257 7.17 5.52 -20.98
C LEU A 257 8.42 4.78 -21.45
N THR A 258 9.46 4.88 -20.64
CA THR A 258 10.73 4.19 -20.87
C THR A 258 10.73 2.83 -20.18
N ALA A 259 11.64 1.92 -20.55
CA ALA A 259 11.83 0.65 -19.83
C ALA A 259 12.08 0.86 -18.32
N ARG A 260 12.67 2.00 -17.96
CA ARG A 260 12.87 2.43 -16.58
C ARG A 260 11.55 2.71 -15.86
N ASP A 261 10.60 3.37 -16.53
CA ASP A 261 9.30 3.66 -15.95
C ASP A 261 8.53 2.36 -15.66
N PHE A 262 8.57 1.39 -16.57
CA PHE A 262 7.97 0.07 -16.34
C PHE A 262 8.61 -0.66 -15.16
N PHE A 263 9.95 -0.65 -15.07
CA PHE A 263 10.66 -1.27 -13.94
C PHE A 263 10.32 -0.60 -12.61
N CYS A 264 10.37 0.73 -12.53
CA CYS A 264 10.05 1.47 -11.30
C CYS A 264 8.61 1.22 -10.86
N MET A 265 7.66 1.31 -11.80
CA MET A 265 6.26 1.05 -11.53
C MET A 265 6.04 -0.37 -11.02
N ALA A 266 6.58 -1.39 -11.70
CA ALA A 266 6.47 -2.79 -11.26
C ALA A 266 7.11 -3.02 -9.88
N ALA A 267 8.28 -2.42 -9.61
CA ALA A 267 8.96 -2.54 -8.33
C ALA A 267 8.13 -1.94 -7.17
N PHE A 268 7.61 -0.72 -7.34
CA PHE A 268 6.78 -0.09 -6.29
C PHE A 268 5.46 -0.82 -6.10
N THR A 269 4.78 -1.23 -7.17
CA THR A 269 3.55 -2.03 -7.09
C THR A 269 3.81 -3.34 -6.37
N LEU A 270 4.91 -4.04 -6.65
CA LEU A 270 5.24 -5.31 -6.00
C LEU A 270 5.55 -5.11 -4.51
N ILE A 271 6.40 -4.15 -4.16
CA ILE A 271 6.77 -3.86 -2.77
C ILE A 271 5.53 -3.51 -1.96
N PHE A 272 4.71 -2.60 -2.47
CA PHE A 272 3.50 -2.18 -1.78
C PHE A 272 2.44 -3.28 -1.74
N GLY A 273 2.28 -4.03 -2.82
CA GLY A 273 1.41 -5.21 -2.88
C GLY A 273 1.79 -6.24 -1.81
N ILE A 274 3.08 -6.52 -1.62
CA ILE A 274 3.53 -7.41 -0.52
C ILE A 274 3.08 -6.85 0.84
N CYS A 275 3.27 -5.55 1.09
CA CYS A 275 2.86 -4.92 2.35
C CYS A 275 1.33 -4.97 2.58
N ILE A 276 0.52 -4.81 1.53
CA ILE A 276 -0.94 -4.90 1.62
C ILE A 276 -1.39 -6.34 1.82
N PHE A 277 -0.90 -7.29 1.01
CA PHE A 277 -1.39 -8.67 1.03
C PHE A 277 -0.82 -9.50 2.19
N TYR A 278 0.27 -9.05 2.82
CA TYR A 278 0.82 -9.72 3.99
C TYR A 278 -0.18 -9.72 5.15
N ARG A 279 -0.58 -10.92 5.62
CA ARG A 279 -1.61 -11.12 6.65
C ARG A 279 -2.86 -10.27 6.40
N LEU A 280 -3.41 -10.35 5.18
CA LEU A 280 -4.61 -9.59 4.79
C LEU A 280 -5.85 -10.03 5.59
N GLY A 281 -5.96 -11.32 5.88
CA GLY A 281 -7.02 -11.93 6.68
C GLY A 281 -6.88 -13.45 6.65
N SER A 282 -7.58 -14.12 7.57
CA SER A 282 -7.72 -15.57 7.60
C SER A 282 -8.46 -16.08 6.36
N LEU A 283 -8.05 -17.26 5.88
CA LEU A 283 -8.78 -18.07 4.90
C LEU A 283 -9.68 -19.12 5.58
N HIS A 284 -9.60 -19.22 6.90
CA HIS A 284 -10.28 -20.23 7.69
C HIS A 284 -11.33 -19.55 8.56
N THR A 285 -12.59 -19.89 8.32
CA THR A 285 -13.79 -19.49 9.05
C THR A 285 -14.79 -20.63 8.92
N PRO A 286 -15.72 -20.82 9.88
CA PRO A 286 -16.76 -21.84 9.75
C PRO A 286 -17.47 -21.79 8.40
N GLU A 287 -17.74 -22.95 7.81
CA GLU A 287 -18.37 -23.14 6.49
C GLU A 287 -19.64 -24.01 6.56
N THR A 288 -19.73 -24.95 7.50
CA THR A 288 -20.94 -25.76 7.72
C THR A 288 -21.98 -24.95 8.49
N PHE A 289 -23.26 -25.32 8.39
CA PHE A 289 -24.31 -24.62 9.13
C PHE A 289 -25.57 -25.45 9.31
N GLU A 290 -26.19 -25.31 10.48
CA GLU A 290 -27.55 -25.78 10.76
C GLU A 290 -28.54 -24.62 10.59
N THR A 291 -29.73 -24.88 10.05
CA THR A 291 -30.79 -23.87 9.93
C THR A 291 -31.91 -24.14 10.92
N ILE A 292 -32.01 -23.28 11.93
CA ILE A 292 -33.03 -23.33 12.99
C ILE A 292 -34.20 -22.44 12.58
N LYS A 293 -35.45 -22.89 12.79
CA LYS A 293 -36.65 -22.16 12.37
C LYS A 293 -37.72 -22.18 13.45
N VAL A 294 -38.42 -21.06 13.61
CA VAL A 294 -39.60 -20.99 14.47
C VAL A 294 -40.83 -21.45 13.70
N GLY A 295 -41.51 -22.51 14.17
CA GLY A 295 -42.78 -22.96 13.59
C GLY A 295 -43.16 -24.42 13.82
N GLU A 296 -42.18 -25.32 13.96
CA GLU A 296 -42.41 -26.74 14.27
C GLU A 296 -41.81 -27.08 15.65
N VAL A 297 -42.52 -27.89 16.43
CA VAL A 297 -42.09 -28.27 17.79
C VAL A 297 -40.79 -29.07 17.69
N GLY A 298 -39.73 -28.59 18.34
CA GLY A 298 -38.40 -29.21 18.32
C GLY A 298 -37.45 -28.67 17.24
N GLU A 299 -37.90 -27.81 16.32
CA GLU A 299 -37.05 -27.26 15.25
C GLU A 299 -36.45 -25.87 15.56
N ASN A 300 -36.86 -25.27 16.68
CA ASN A 300 -36.36 -23.98 17.15
C ASN A 300 -35.49 -24.08 18.41
N GLU A 301 -35.25 -25.29 18.90
CA GLU A 301 -34.52 -25.54 20.15
C GLU A 301 -33.27 -26.41 19.92
N ILE A 302 -32.19 -26.05 20.61
CA ILE A 302 -30.99 -26.87 20.76
C ILE A 302 -30.84 -27.16 22.24
N VAL A 303 -30.67 -28.43 22.60
CA VAL A 303 -30.43 -28.86 23.98
C VAL A 303 -29.06 -29.53 24.05
N LEU A 304 -28.11 -28.84 24.66
CA LEU A 304 -26.75 -29.34 24.88
C LEU A 304 -26.70 -30.05 26.23
N GLN A 305 -26.20 -31.28 26.24
CA GLN A 305 -26.04 -32.11 27.43
C GLN A 305 -24.55 -32.30 27.71
N PHE A 306 -24.16 -32.24 28.98
CA PHE A 306 -22.77 -32.39 29.41
C PHE A 306 -22.59 -33.63 30.28
N ASP A 307 -21.36 -34.15 30.29
CA ASP A 307 -20.96 -35.26 31.16
C ASP A 307 -20.85 -34.76 32.61
N GLY A 308 -21.97 -34.86 33.34
CA GLY A 308 -22.08 -34.38 34.72
C GLY A 308 -22.34 -32.88 34.80
N GLU A 309 -22.02 -32.30 35.96
CA GLU A 309 -22.10 -30.85 36.16
C GLU A 309 -20.77 -30.21 35.73
N GLN A 310 -20.83 -29.35 34.73
CA GLN A 310 -19.67 -28.64 34.17
C GLN A 310 -19.82 -27.13 34.43
N PRO A 311 -18.77 -26.42 34.85
CA PRO A 311 -18.78 -24.96 34.89
C PRO A 311 -18.75 -24.43 33.45
N ILE A 312 -19.76 -23.64 33.07
CA ILE A 312 -19.85 -22.99 31.77
C ILE A 312 -19.88 -21.48 32.01
N SER A 313 -18.78 -20.80 31.67
CA SER A 313 -18.66 -19.35 31.75
C SER A 313 -19.44 -18.68 30.62
N GLY A 314 -19.43 -19.27 29.43
CA GLY A 314 -20.13 -18.72 28.29
C GLY A 314 -20.25 -19.66 27.10
N ILE A 315 -20.93 -19.15 26.07
CA ILE A 315 -21.12 -19.81 24.79
C ILE A 315 -20.80 -18.82 23.67
N SER A 316 -19.96 -19.24 22.73
CA SER A 316 -19.62 -18.48 21.53
C SER A 316 -20.38 -19.06 20.34
N VAL A 317 -21.14 -18.22 19.65
CA VAL A 317 -22.00 -18.61 18.52
C VAL A 317 -21.51 -17.91 17.25
N TYR A 318 -21.16 -18.69 16.23
CA TYR A 318 -20.85 -18.16 14.91
C TYR A 318 -22.11 -18.14 14.04
N LEU A 319 -22.62 -16.95 13.72
CA LEU A 319 -23.81 -16.80 12.88
C LEU A 319 -23.47 -16.78 11.38
N GLY A 320 -24.37 -17.32 10.57
CA GLY A 320 -24.36 -17.14 9.12
C GLY A 320 -24.83 -15.75 8.68
N TYR A 321 -25.39 -15.64 7.46
CA TYR A 321 -25.69 -14.34 6.84
C TYR A 321 -26.76 -13.49 7.55
N LYS A 322 -27.56 -14.07 8.44
CA LYS A 322 -28.61 -13.39 9.20
C LYS A 322 -28.11 -13.04 10.60
N GLY A 323 -27.54 -11.85 10.75
CA GLY A 323 -27.25 -11.25 12.06
C GLY A 323 -28.51 -10.79 12.79
N LYS A 324 -28.34 -10.24 14.00
CA LYS A 324 -29.40 -9.76 14.91
C LYS A 324 -30.49 -10.81 15.10
N ARG A 325 -30.12 -11.91 15.77
CA ARG A 325 -31.04 -13.01 16.08
C ARG A 325 -31.29 -13.06 17.58
N GLU A 326 -32.55 -12.98 17.97
CA GLU A 326 -32.95 -13.21 19.37
C GLU A 326 -32.94 -14.71 19.71
N ILE A 327 -32.11 -15.08 20.68
CA ILE A 327 -32.02 -16.43 21.24
C ILE A 327 -32.22 -16.35 22.76
N SER A 328 -33.04 -17.25 23.29
CA SER A 328 -33.15 -17.47 24.74
C SER A 328 -32.21 -18.58 25.17
N PHE A 329 -31.53 -18.36 26.30
CA PHE A 329 -30.65 -19.32 26.94
C PHE A 329 -31.25 -19.74 28.27
N SER A 330 -31.38 -21.05 28.47
CA SER A 330 -31.95 -21.66 29.67
C SER A 330 -31.02 -22.75 30.19
N VAL A 331 -31.01 -22.97 31.49
CA VAL A 331 -30.23 -24.03 32.14
C VAL A 331 -31.17 -24.96 32.87
N TYR A 332 -30.84 -26.25 32.91
CA TYR A 332 -31.69 -27.24 33.57
C TYR A 332 -31.28 -27.40 35.04
N ASP A 333 -32.20 -27.12 35.96
CA ASP A 333 -32.02 -27.32 37.40
C ASP A 333 -32.53 -28.72 37.80
N ARG A 334 -31.59 -29.59 38.19
CA ARG A 334 -31.89 -30.96 38.64
C ARG A 334 -32.63 -31.00 39.99
N SER A 335 -32.52 -29.96 40.81
CA SER A 335 -33.14 -29.92 42.14
C SER A 335 -34.64 -29.66 42.07
N THR A 336 -35.07 -28.86 41.10
CA THR A 336 -36.48 -28.51 40.87
C THR A 336 -37.10 -29.24 39.68
N ASP A 337 -36.30 -29.94 38.88
CA ASP A 337 -36.71 -30.60 37.63
C ASP A 337 -37.34 -29.61 36.63
N THR A 338 -36.74 -28.41 36.52
CA THR A 338 -37.24 -27.33 35.66
C THR A 338 -36.13 -26.61 34.92
N TRP A 339 -36.46 -26.05 33.76
CA TRP A 339 -35.59 -25.12 33.04
C TRP A 339 -35.68 -23.71 33.63
N GLU A 340 -34.55 -23.15 34.05
CA GLU A 340 -34.41 -21.75 34.46
C GLU A 340 -33.92 -20.93 33.26
N ILE A 341 -34.60 -19.83 32.95
CA ILE A 341 -34.18 -18.92 31.87
C ILE A 341 -33.07 -18.00 32.41
N VAL A 342 -31.87 -18.12 31.86
CA VAL A 342 -30.72 -17.27 32.21
C VAL A 342 -30.72 -15.98 31.39
N LYS A 343 -31.06 -16.08 30.10
CA LYS A 343 -31.21 -14.93 29.19
C LYS A 343 -32.46 -15.14 28.35
N SER A 344 -33.47 -14.29 28.47
CA SER A 344 -34.77 -14.51 27.79
C SER A 344 -34.80 -14.09 26.32
N ARG A 345 -34.11 -13.00 25.96
CA ARG A 345 -33.99 -12.47 24.59
C ARG A 345 -32.63 -11.84 24.41
N TYR A 346 -31.61 -12.68 24.24
CA TYR A 346 -30.27 -12.20 23.95
C TYR A 346 -30.12 -11.98 22.44
N SER A 347 -29.65 -10.80 22.03
CA SER A 347 -29.43 -10.50 20.61
C SER A 347 -28.03 -10.95 20.21
N VAL A 348 -27.95 -11.96 19.36
CA VAL A 348 -26.72 -12.37 18.70
C VAL A 348 -26.57 -11.50 17.44
N GLU A 349 -25.71 -10.48 17.50
CA GLU A 349 -25.79 -9.34 16.58
C GLU A 349 -25.07 -9.56 15.25
N SER A 350 -23.83 -10.06 15.28
CA SER A 350 -22.91 -10.00 14.14
C SER A 350 -23.00 -11.24 13.25
N ALA A 351 -23.17 -11.02 11.95
CA ALA A 351 -23.12 -12.08 10.93
C ALA A 351 -21.67 -12.41 10.56
N PHE A 352 -21.37 -13.68 10.32
CA PHE A 352 -20.03 -14.19 9.97
C PHE A 352 -18.95 -13.78 10.98
N CYS A 353 -19.28 -13.80 12.27
CA CYS A 353 -18.38 -13.50 13.38
C CYS A 353 -18.78 -14.35 14.60
N TRP A 354 -17.82 -14.53 15.51
CA TRP A 354 -18.07 -15.13 16.82
C TRP A 354 -18.82 -14.13 17.72
N ASN A 355 -19.91 -14.58 18.31
CA ASN A 355 -20.70 -13.79 19.26
C ASN A 355 -20.65 -14.48 20.63
N ASN A 356 -20.01 -13.84 21.59
CA ASN A 356 -19.88 -14.38 22.94
C ASN A 356 -21.11 -14.04 23.79
N VAL A 357 -21.61 -15.03 24.52
CA VAL A 357 -22.74 -14.91 25.45
C VAL A 357 -22.31 -15.44 26.81
N GLU A 358 -22.36 -14.58 27.82
CA GLU A 358 -22.06 -14.94 29.20
C GLU A 358 -23.22 -15.77 29.81
N ILE A 359 -22.85 -16.88 30.44
CA ILE A 359 -23.75 -17.80 31.13
C ILE A 359 -23.43 -17.85 32.63
N ASP A 360 -22.14 -18.03 32.98
CA ASP A 360 -21.60 -18.08 34.35
C ASP A 360 -22.38 -19.02 35.28
N ARG A 361 -22.58 -20.28 34.87
CA ARG A 361 -23.31 -21.30 35.64
C ARG A 361 -22.65 -22.67 35.55
N THR A 362 -22.73 -23.42 36.64
CA THR A 362 -22.49 -24.87 36.61
C THR A 362 -23.76 -25.56 36.15
N VAL A 363 -23.69 -26.29 35.03
CA VAL A 363 -24.86 -26.86 34.37
C VAL A 363 -24.60 -28.30 33.95
N SER A 364 -25.66 -29.11 33.94
CA SER A 364 -25.64 -30.40 33.23
C SER A 364 -26.25 -30.33 31.84
N SER A 365 -27.12 -29.34 31.62
CA SER A 365 -27.76 -29.11 30.32
C SER A 365 -27.97 -27.63 30.08
N LEU A 366 -27.74 -27.19 28.85
CA LEU A 366 -27.96 -25.83 28.36
C LEU A 366 -28.92 -25.88 27.17
N GLY A 367 -29.99 -25.08 27.24
CA GLY A 367 -31.01 -24.96 26.21
C GLY A 367 -30.87 -23.63 25.48
N MET A 368 -30.94 -23.66 24.16
CA MET A 368 -30.99 -22.49 23.29
C MET A 368 -32.28 -22.53 22.49
N VAL A 369 -33.08 -21.46 22.54
CA VAL A 369 -34.35 -21.38 21.82
C VAL A 369 -34.35 -20.14 20.94
N LEU A 370 -34.44 -20.34 19.63
CA LEU A 370 -34.58 -19.25 18.67
C LEU A 370 -35.98 -18.61 18.83
N MET A 371 -35.99 -17.28 18.94
CA MET A 371 -37.21 -16.48 19.13
C MET A 371 -37.70 -15.80 17.85
N GLU A 372 -36.92 -15.88 16.76
CA GLU A 372 -37.17 -15.25 15.46
C GLU A 372 -37.40 -16.26 14.33
N ASP A 373 -37.82 -15.75 13.16
CA ASP A 373 -38.20 -16.53 11.97
C ASP A 373 -37.28 -17.73 11.64
N LYS A 374 -35.99 -17.48 11.45
CA LYS A 374 -34.96 -18.48 11.20
C LYS A 374 -33.56 -17.93 11.45
N ALA A 375 -32.65 -18.77 11.92
CA ALA A 375 -31.23 -18.48 12.05
C ALA A 375 -30.41 -19.54 11.30
N GLN A 376 -29.28 -19.12 10.73
CA GLN A 376 -28.22 -20.06 10.35
C GLN A 376 -27.13 -19.92 11.39
N ILE A 377 -26.87 -21.01 12.10
CA ILE A 377 -25.75 -21.10 13.04
C ILE A 377 -24.73 -22.00 12.37
N MET A 378 -23.50 -21.50 12.27
CA MET A 378 -22.41 -22.22 11.62
C MET A 378 -21.60 -23.03 12.62
N GLU A 379 -21.40 -22.52 13.84
CA GLU A 379 -20.59 -23.20 14.84
C GLU A 379 -20.95 -22.70 16.25
N ILE A 380 -20.82 -23.57 17.26
CA ILE A 380 -21.07 -23.26 18.67
C ILE A 380 -19.91 -23.77 19.52
N VAL A 381 -19.33 -22.93 20.37
CA VAL A 381 -18.34 -23.33 21.37
C VAL A 381 -18.82 -23.00 22.77
N CYS A 382 -18.96 -24.01 23.63
CA CYS A 382 -19.18 -23.80 25.05
C CYS A 382 -17.83 -23.64 25.75
N LEU A 383 -17.73 -22.74 26.72
CA LEU A 383 -16.48 -22.37 27.37
C LEU A 383 -16.56 -22.62 28.87
N ASP A 384 -15.51 -23.19 29.45
CA ASP A 384 -15.35 -23.30 30.90
C ASP A 384 -14.88 -21.98 31.55
N ASP A 385 -14.70 -21.96 32.86
CA ASP A 385 -14.18 -20.79 33.60
C ASP A 385 -12.74 -20.42 33.22
N ALA A 386 -11.98 -21.36 32.65
CA ALA A 386 -10.64 -21.09 32.11
C ALA A 386 -10.71 -20.53 30.69
N GLY A 387 -11.87 -20.55 30.03
CA GLY A 387 -12.10 -20.16 28.64
C GLY A 387 -11.68 -21.22 27.63
N GLU A 388 -11.58 -22.48 28.04
CA GLU A 388 -11.30 -23.62 27.17
C GLU A 388 -12.60 -24.23 26.61
N PRO A 389 -12.61 -24.69 25.35
CA PRO A 389 -13.76 -25.36 24.77
C PRO A 389 -14.19 -26.62 25.53
N VAL A 390 -15.49 -26.70 25.84
CA VAL A 390 -16.15 -27.87 26.44
C VAL A 390 -17.11 -28.45 25.41
N LEU A 391 -16.85 -29.66 24.95
CA LEU A 391 -17.70 -30.34 23.98
C LEU A 391 -18.91 -30.98 24.68
N PRO A 392 -20.15 -30.72 24.23
CA PRO A 392 -21.34 -31.42 24.73
C PRO A 392 -21.27 -32.93 24.45
N ALA A 393 -21.75 -33.74 25.39
CA ALA A 393 -21.82 -35.20 25.26
C ALA A 393 -22.71 -35.64 24.08
N ASN A 394 -23.70 -34.83 23.73
CA ASN A 394 -24.59 -35.03 22.59
C ASN A 394 -24.25 -34.17 21.37
N ALA A 395 -23.00 -33.70 21.23
CA ALA A 395 -22.57 -32.93 20.06
C ALA A 395 -22.81 -33.68 18.72
N ALA A 396 -22.79 -35.02 18.75
CA ALA A 396 -23.10 -35.86 17.59
C ALA A 396 -24.55 -35.72 17.08
N ASP A 397 -25.47 -35.24 17.90
CA ASP A 397 -26.86 -34.94 17.49
C ASP A 397 -26.94 -33.65 16.66
N TYR A 398 -25.91 -32.79 16.76
CA TYR A 398 -25.80 -31.51 16.06
C TYR A 398 -24.46 -31.40 15.30
N PRO A 399 -24.17 -32.31 14.36
CA PRO A 399 -22.84 -32.46 13.81
C PRO A 399 -22.30 -31.17 13.16
N GLN A 400 -23.15 -30.40 12.50
CA GLN A 400 -22.80 -29.14 11.81
C GLN A 400 -22.58 -27.94 12.74
N LEU A 401 -22.84 -28.10 14.04
CA LEU A 401 -22.66 -27.04 15.04
C LEU A 401 -21.42 -27.26 15.91
N PHE A 402 -20.71 -28.39 15.70
CA PHE A 402 -19.59 -28.85 16.51
C PHE A 402 -18.47 -29.50 15.67
N ASP A 403 -18.47 -29.38 14.34
CA ASP A 403 -17.51 -30.03 13.45
C ASP A 403 -16.26 -29.20 13.12
N GLU A 404 -16.23 -27.90 13.43
CA GLU A 404 -15.13 -26.97 13.14
C GLU A 404 -14.63 -26.23 14.40
N GLN A 405 -14.69 -26.89 15.57
CA GLN A 405 -14.28 -26.35 16.88
C GLN A 405 -12.86 -25.75 16.90
N GLU A 406 -11.95 -26.27 16.08
CA GLU A 406 -10.58 -25.77 15.96
C GLU A 406 -10.46 -24.37 15.35
N LEU A 407 -11.53 -23.86 14.74
CA LEU A 407 -11.60 -22.50 14.19
C LEU A 407 -11.95 -21.45 15.24
N PHE A 408 -12.27 -21.87 16.46
CA PHE A 408 -12.54 -20.95 17.56
C PHE A 408 -11.27 -20.22 18.00
N ILE A 409 -11.40 -18.90 18.12
CA ILE A 409 -10.32 -18.02 18.52
C ILE A 409 -10.82 -17.19 19.70
N ARG A 410 -10.13 -17.31 20.82
CA ARG A 410 -10.52 -16.68 22.09
C ARG A 410 -10.44 -15.16 22.05
N GLU A 411 -9.39 -14.64 21.43
CA GLU A 411 -9.13 -13.21 21.31
C GLU A 411 -8.98 -12.88 19.82
N PRO A 412 -10.09 -12.88 19.06
CA PRO A 412 -10.04 -12.63 17.63
C PRO A 412 -9.55 -11.21 17.37
N THR A 413 -8.78 -11.05 16.31
CA THR A 413 -8.28 -9.74 15.87
C THR A 413 -8.90 -9.38 14.53
N TYR A 414 -8.49 -8.22 13.99
CA TYR A 414 -8.75 -7.88 12.59
C TYR A 414 -8.47 -9.04 11.62
N TYR A 415 -7.52 -9.93 11.91
CA TYR A 415 -7.13 -11.01 11.01
C TYR A 415 -8.23 -12.08 10.87
N ASP A 416 -9.03 -12.26 11.91
CA ASP A 416 -9.89 -13.42 12.12
C ASP A 416 -11.36 -13.10 11.82
N GLU A 417 -11.76 -11.85 12.05
CA GLU A 417 -13.15 -11.41 11.92
C GLU A 417 -13.27 -10.08 11.16
N THR A 418 -14.52 -9.63 11.00
CA THR A 418 -14.82 -8.33 10.39
C THR A 418 -14.38 -7.19 11.30
N MET A 419 -13.96 -6.08 10.70
CA MET A 419 -13.69 -4.82 11.41
C MET A 419 -14.49 -3.66 10.83
N PHE A 420 -14.91 -2.72 11.68
CA PHE A 420 -15.64 -1.52 11.28
C PHE A 420 -16.77 -1.83 10.26
N ASP A 421 -16.84 -1.13 9.11
CA ASP A 421 -17.89 -1.26 8.10
C ASP A 421 -17.85 -2.60 7.30
N GLU A 422 -16.95 -3.54 7.59
CA GLU A 422 -16.93 -4.86 6.94
C GLU A 422 -18.17 -5.70 7.27
N VAL A 423 -18.72 -5.54 8.48
CA VAL A 423 -19.98 -6.19 8.90
C VAL A 423 -21.16 -5.87 7.97
N TYR A 424 -21.08 -4.74 7.25
CA TYR A 424 -22.10 -4.29 6.30
C TYR A 424 -21.72 -4.67 4.88
N HIS A 425 -20.54 -4.25 4.41
CA HIS A 425 -20.15 -4.39 3.01
C HIS A 425 -19.84 -5.84 2.63
N GLY A 426 -19.11 -6.58 3.48
CA GLY A 426 -18.77 -7.98 3.25
C GLY A 426 -20.03 -8.84 3.25
N ARG A 427 -20.90 -8.65 4.26
CA ARG A 427 -22.21 -9.30 4.34
C ARG A 427 -23.04 -9.05 3.09
N THR A 428 -23.23 -7.80 2.67
CA THR A 428 -24.07 -7.53 1.50
C THR A 428 -23.44 -7.98 0.18
N ALA A 429 -22.11 -8.03 0.09
CA ALA A 429 -21.45 -8.67 -1.04
C ALA A 429 -21.77 -10.17 -1.13
N TYR A 430 -21.82 -10.88 0.01
CA TYR A 430 -22.31 -12.27 0.08
C TYR A 430 -23.79 -12.38 -0.31
N GLU A 431 -24.64 -11.48 0.18
CA GLU A 431 -26.07 -11.43 -0.15
C GLU A 431 -26.30 -11.26 -1.66
N PHE A 432 -25.49 -10.43 -2.33
CA PHE A 432 -25.56 -10.22 -3.78
C PHE A 432 -25.24 -11.48 -4.59
N LEU A 433 -24.22 -12.26 -4.18
CA LEU A 433 -23.87 -13.52 -4.85
C LEU A 433 -25.03 -14.50 -4.79
N HIS A 434 -25.65 -14.63 -3.62
CA HIS A 434 -26.65 -15.64 -3.34
C HIS A 434 -28.09 -15.19 -3.66
N GLY A 435 -28.30 -13.91 -3.99
CA GLY A 435 -29.65 -13.37 -4.25
C GLY A 435 -30.49 -13.29 -2.98
N LEU A 436 -29.87 -12.98 -1.85
CA LEU A 436 -30.50 -12.86 -0.53
C LEU A 436 -31.00 -11.43 -0.29
N SER A 437 -31.78 -11.26 0.78
CA SER A 437 -32.21 -9.94 1.25
C SER A 437 -31.00 -9.04 1.53
N ILE A 438 -31.04 -7.82 1.01
CA ILE A 438 -29.94 -6.85 1.05
C ILE A 438 -29.99 -6.06 2.36
N TYR A 439 -28.93 -6.17 3.16
CA TYR A 439 -28.78 -5.47 4.43
C TYR A 439 -28.31 -4.01 4.25
N GLU A 440 -27.21 -3.79 3.53
CA GLU A 440 -26.62 -2.47 3.31
C GLU A 440 -27.07 -1.90 1.96
N ASN A 441 -27.87 -0.83 2.00
CA ASN A 441 -28.40 -0.14 0.82
C ASN A 441 -28.20 1.39 0.85
N THR A 442 -27.42 1.91 1.81
CA THR A 442 -27.13 3.35 1.95
C THR A 442 -26.11 3.84 0.92
N HIS A 443 -25.47 2.93 0.18
CA HIS A 443 -24.57 3.25 -0.91
C HIS A 443 -24.94 2.54 -2.23
N PRO A 444 -24.60 3.16 -3.38
CA PRO A 444 -24.75 2.51 -4.67
C PRO A 444 -24.13 1.10 -4.72
N PRO A 445 -24.71 0.16 -5.48
CA PRO A 445 -24.37 -1.26 -5.34
C PRO A 445 -22.97 -1.68 -5.81
N LEU A 446 -22.36 -0.96 -6.77
CA LEU A 446 -21.20 -1.49 -7.53
C LEU A 446 -20.01 -1.85 -6.64
N GLY A 447 -19.75 -1.10 -5.57
CA GLY A 447 -18.64 -1.39 -4.66
C GLY A 447 -18.77 -2.77 -4.01
N LYS A 448 -19.99 -3.11 -3.56
CA LYS A 448 -20.31 -4.41 -2.95
C LYS A 448 -20.30 -5.53 -4.00
N SER A 449 -20.73 -5.24 -5.23
CA SER A 449 -20.59 -6.16 -6.37
C SER A 449 -19.13 -6.43 -6.77
N ILE A 450 -18.20 -5.51 -6.50
CA ILE A 450 -16.77 -5.76 -6.71
C ILE A 450 -16.21 -6.61 -5.57
N ILE A 451 -16.55 -6.30 -4.31
CA ILE A 451 -16.15 -7.10 -3.14
C ILE A 451 -16.61 -8.56 -3.29
N SER A 452 -17.81 -8.77 -3.84
CA SER A 452 -18.36 -10.11 -4.05
C SER A 452 -17.53 -10.98 -4.99
N ILE A 453 -16.75 -10.39 -5.90
CA ILE A 453 -15.79 -11.15 -6.74
C ILE A 453 -14.71 -11.79 -5.86
N GLY A 454 -14.23 -11.08 -4.84
CA GLY A 454 -13.25 -11.61 -3.89
C GLY A 454 -13.81 -12.78 -3.10
N ILE A 455 -15.04 -12.63 -2.57
CA ILE A 455 -15.76 -13.70 -1.86
C ILE A 455 -15.97 -14.92 -2.77
N ALA A 456 -16.38 -14.71 -4.03
CA ALA A 456 -16.58 -15.81 -4.98
C ALA A 456 -15.29 -16.57 -5.32
N LEU A 457 -14.12 -15.94 -5.23
CA LEU A 457 -12.83 -16.55 -5.54
C LEU A 457 -12.19 -17.25 -4.32
N PHE A 458 -12.41 -16.74 -3.12
CA PHE A 458 -11.67 -17.16 -1.92
C PHE A 458 -12.54 -17.60 -0.74
N GLY A 459 -13.86 -17.50 -0.84
CA GLY A 459 -14.80 -17.83 0.24
C GLY A 459 -15.26 -16.62 1.05
N MET A 460 -16.27 -16.83 1.91
CA MET A 460 -16.78 -15.81 2.84
C MET A 460 -15.93 -15.78 4.11
N ASN A 461 -14.69 -15.30 3.95
CA ASN A 461 -13.69 -15.16 5.03
C ASN A 461 -12.94 -13.81 4.93
N PRO A 462 -12.21 -13.38 5.99
CA PRO A 462 -11.47 -12.13 6.02
C PRO A 462 -10.60 -11.87 4.79
N PHE A 463 -9.89 -12.89 4.30
CA PHE A 463 -9.09 -12.75 3.09
C PHE A 463 -9.96 -12.45 1.86
N GLY A 464 -11.03 -13.21 1.65
CA GLY A 464 -11.88 -13.14 0.47
C GLY A 464 -12.60 -11.80 0.30
N TRP A 465 -13.22 -11.28 1.36
CA TRP A 465 -13.89 -9.98 1.26
C TRP A 465 -12.91 -8.79 1.14
N ARG A 466 -11.68 -8.91 1.67
CA ARG A 466 -10.65 -7.85 1.55
C ARG A 466 -9.89 -7.87 0.23
N PHE A 467 -9.85 -9.01 -0.47
CA PHE A 467 -8.97 -9.21 -1.63
C PHE A 467 -9.11 -8.14 -2.71
N MET A 468 -10.34 -7.76 -3.07
CA MET A 468 -10.57 -6.79 -4.14
C MET A 468 -10.17 -5.37 -3.73
N CYS A 469 -10.39 -4.99 -2.48
CA CYS A 469 -9.88 -3.73 -1.93
C CYS A 469 -8.35 -3.68 -1.96
N ALA A 470 -7.69 -4.78 -1.57
CA ALA A 470 -6.24 -4.92 -1.60
C ALA A 470 -5.66 -4.81 -3.01
N LEU A 471 -6.32 -5.42 -3.99
CA LEU A 471 -5.96 -5.33 -5.40
C LEU A 471 -6.05 -3.89 -5.91
N PHE A 472 -7.19 -3.22 -5.72
CA PHE A 472 -7.39 -1.85 -6.21
C PHE A 472 -6.48 -0.83 -5.51
N GLY A 473 -6.22 -1.01 -4.21
CA GLY A 473 -5.23 -0.23 -3.49
C GLY A 473 -3.81 -0.42 -4.01
N THR A 474 -3.44 -1.66 -4.36
CA THR A 474 -2.17 -1.96 -5.02
C THR A 474 -2.08 -1.32 -6.42
N LEU A 475 -3.17 -1.34 -7.18
CA LEU A 475 -3.27 -0.71 -8.52
C LEU A 475 -3.31 0.82 -8.46
N LEU A 476 -3.64 1.42 -7.32
CA LEU A 476 -3.59 2.86 -7.13
C LEU A 476 -2.15 3.40 -7.25
N VAL A 477 -1.14 2.66 -6.80
CA VAL A 477 0.28 3.06 -6.90
C VAL A 477 0.73 3.28 -8.36
N PRO A 478 0.57 2.33 -9.29
CA PRO A 478 0.92 2.55 -10.68
C PRO A 478 0.05 3.63 -11.34
N LEU A 479 -1.23 3.78 -10.95
CA LEU A 479 -2.06 4.89 -11.40
C LEU A 479 -1.47 6.25 -11.00
N MET A 480 -1.07 6.41 -9.73
CA MET A 480 -0.45 7.64 -9.24
C MET A 480 0.92 7.90 -9.90
N TYR A 481 1.69 6.85 -10.15
CA TYR A 481 2.93 6.94 -10.94
C TYR A 481 2.65 7.48 -12.35
N LEU A 482 1.68 6.89 -13.06
CA LEU A 482 1.31 7.28 -14.41
C LEU A 482 0.75 8.71 -14.43
N PHE A 483 -0.01 9.10 -13.42
CA PHE A 483 -0.55 10.44 -13.31
C PHE A 483 0.55 11.48 -13.13
N ALA A 484 1.49 11.24 -12.22
CA ALA A 484 2.66 12.11 -12.07
C ALA A 484 3.54 12.11 -13.34
N ARG A 485 3.77 10.95 -13.97
CA ARG A 485 4.47 10.88 -15.27
C ARG A 485 3.81 11.74 -16.34
N LYS A 486 2.47 11.72 -16.40
CA LYS A 486 1.68 12.50 -17.35
C LYS A 486 1.78 13.99 -17.07
N ILE A 487 1.70 14.41 -15.81
CA ILE A 487 1.78 15.82 -15.42
C ILE A 487 3.18 16.39 -15.64
N PHE A 488 4.21 15.65 -15.22
CA PHE A 488 5.57 16.20 -15.09
C PHE A 488 6.52 15.75 -16.20
N CYS A 489 6.19 14.72 -16.97
CA CYS A 489 7.07 14.09 -17.97
C CYS A 489 8.41 13.62 -17.38
N ARG A 490 8.41 13.21 -16.10
CA ARG A 490 9.63 12.99 -15.30
C ARG A 490 9.53 11.76 -14.40
N THR A 491 10.52 10.86 -14.51
CA THR A 491 10.55 9.57 -13.79
C THR A 491 10.81 9.80 -12.33
N ASP A 492 11.71 10.73 -12.00
CA ASP A 492 12.09 11.05 -10.63
C ASP A 492 10.89 11.54 -9.80
N ILE A 493 10.06 12.44 -10.36
CA ILE A 493 8.83 12.90 -9.70
C ILE A 493 7.77 11.79 -9.65
N ALA A 494 7.65 10.97 -10.69
CA ALA A 494 6.70 9.85 -10.67
C ALA A 494 7.05 8.78 -9.64
N CYS A 495 8.34 8.47 -9.46
CA CYS A 495 8.82 7.62 -8.37
C CYS A 495 8.47 8.24 -7.01
N LEU A 496 8.67 9.55 -6.83
CA LEU A 496 8.26 10.23 -5.60
C LEU A 496 6.76 10.07 -5.34
N SER A 497 5.92 10.27 -6.36
CA SER A 497 4.47 10.11 -6.23
C SER A 497 4.08 8.68 -5.89
N ALA A 498 4.70 7.68 -6.50
CA ALA A 498 4.45 6.27 -6.16
C ALA A 498 4.85 5.92 -4.73
N VAL A 499 6.00 6.42 -4.26
CA VAL A 499 6.41 6.28 -2.85
C VAL A 499 5.36 6.93 -1.95
N LEU A 500 5.09 8.23 -2.12
CA LEU A 500 4.16 8.97 -1.25
C LEU A 500 2.74 8.39 -1.22
N SER A 501 2.23 7.89 -2.36
CA SER A 501 0.92 7.23 -2.40
C SER A 501 0.96 5.83 -1.78
N GLY A 502 2.02 5.06 -1.99
CA GLY A 502 2.18 3.73 -1.39
C GLY A 502 2.34 3.81 0.13
N THR A 503 3.13 4.75 0.62
CA THR A 503 3.37 4.97 2.06
C THR A 503 2.34 5.88 2.73
N ALA A 504 1.26 6.23 2.02
CA ALA A 504 0.13 6.94 2.62
C ALA A 504 -0.63 6.00 3.57
N PHE A 505 -0.85 6.45 4.80
CA PHE A 505 -1.42 5.64 5.88
C PHE A 505 -2.83 5.14 5.51
N MET A 506 -3.74 6.06 5.14
CA MET A 506 -5.07 5.71 4.65
C MET A 506 -5.06 4.81 3.41
N ASN A 507 -4.04 4.88 2.54
CA ASN A 507 -3.98 3.95 1.42
C ASN A 507 -3.74 2.52 1.92
N THR A 508 -2.88 2.33 2.92
CA THR A 508 -2.63 1.00 3.48
C THR A 508 -3.85 0.46 4.23
N THR A 509 -4.47 1.26 5.08
CA THR A 509 -5.61 0.79 5.89
C THR A 509 -6.83 0.53 5.01
N LEU A 510 -7.19 1.46 4.12
CA LEU A 510 -8.34 1.31 3.21
C LEU A 510 -8.12 0.23 2.13
N SER A 511 -6.88 -0.17 1.86
CA SER A 511 -6.59 -1.35 1.02
C SER A 511 -6.81 -2.67 1.75
N ARG A 512 -6.76 -2.67 3.10
CA ARG A 512 -6.78 -3.88 3.94
C ARG A 512 -8.11 -4.08 4.66
N ILE A 513 -9.08 -3.23 4.39
CA ILE A 513 -10.45 -3.34 4.90
C ILE A 513 -11.41 -3.41 3.71
N ALA A 514 -12.44 -4.25 3.79
CA ALA A 514 -13.46 -4.40 2.76
C ALA A 514 -14.48 -3.24 2.79
N THR A 515 -14.00 -2.00 2.66
CA THR A 515 -14.84 -0.82 2.43
C THR A 515 -14.76 -0.34 0.99
N ILE A 516 -15.82 0.31 0.55
CA ILE A 516 -15.95 0.80 -0.82
C ILE A 516 -15.07 2.03 -1.13
N ASP A 517 -14.39 2.59 -0.12
CA ASP A 517 -13.65 3.84 -0.20
C ASP A 517 -12.41 3.78 -1.11
N ILE A 518 -11.64 2.68 -1.03
CA ILE A 518 -10.48 2.49 -1.91
C ILE A 518 -10.90 2.33 -3.38
N LEU A 519 -12.06 1.72 -3.62
CA LEU A 519 -12.61 1.50 -4.96
C LEU A 519 -13.05 2.83 -5.59
N VAL A 520 -13.84 3.64 -4.87
CA VAL A 520 -14.24 4.96 -5.38
C VAL A 520 -13.03 5.88 -5.54
N ALA A 521 -12.03 5.80 -4.65
CA ALA A 521 -10.80 6.57 -4.77
C ALA A 521 -10.02 6.21 -6.03
N PHE A 522 -9.85 4.93 -6.35
CA PHE A 522 -9.19 4.48 -7.57
C PHE A 522 -9.85 5.07 -8.82
N PHE A 523 -11.17 4.89 -8.96
CA PHE A 523 -11.88 5.38 -10.15
C PHE A 523 -11.97 6.92 -10.19
N SER A 524 -12.01 7.60 -9.04
CA SER A 524 -11.94 9.08 -8.99
C SER A 524 -10.58 9.60 -9.44
N MET A 525 -9.48 8.98 -8.99
CA MET A 525 -8.14 9.35 -9.43
C MET A 525 -7.92 9.01 -10.92
N LEU A 526 -8.49 7.89 -11.40
CA LEU A 526 -8.46 7.54 -12.83
C LEU A 526 -9.25 8.56 -13.66
N MET A 527 -10.38 9.04 -13.16
CA MET A 527 -11.16 10.09 -13.79
C MET A 527 -10.37 11.41 -13.89
N PHE A 528 -9.68 11.85 -12.83
CA PHE A 528 -8.79 13.01 -12.89
C PHE A 528 -7.61 12.80 -13.86
N PHE A 529 -7.01 11.60 -13.86
CA PHE A 529 -5.94 11.24 -14.79
C PHE A 529 -6.40 11.34 -16.25
N CYS A 530 -7.57 10.77 -16.57
CA CYS A 530 -8.15 10.83 -17.91
C CYS A 530 -8.49 12.26 -18.33
N MET A 531 -9.06 13.07 -17.42
CA MET A 531 -9.35 14.48 -17.70
C MET A 531 -8.06 15.26 -17.96
N TYR A 532 -7.00 15.03 -17.19
CA TYR A 532 -5.70 15.63 -17.45
C TYR A 532 -5.11 15.18 -18.81
N GLY A 533 -5.31 13.91 -19.17
CA GLY A 533 -4.96 13.39 -20.50
C GLY A 533 -5.71 14.08 -21.63
N TYR A 534 -7.00 14.38 -21.45
CA TYR A 534 -7.81 15.14 -22.39
C TYR A 534 -7.30 16.58 -22.53
N THR A 535 -7.06 17.29 -21.43
CA THR A 535 -6.60 18.69 -21.49
C THR A 535 -5.25 18.82 -22.20
N GLN A 536 -4.34 17.88 -22.00
CA GLN A 536 -3.09 17.80 -22.78
C GLN A 536 -3.35 17.55 -24.26
N ALA A 537 -4.16 16.53 -24.59
CA ALA A 537 -4.48 16.20 -25.98
C ALA A 537 -5.14 17.37 -26.73
N LEU A 538 -6.00 18.12 -26.04
CA LEU A 538 -6.60 19.34 -26.55
C LEU A 538 -5.55 20.44 -26.79
N SER A 539 -4.69 20.70 -25.80
CA SER A 539 -3.64 21.73 -25.92
C SER A 539 -2.60 21.42 -27.01
N GLU A 540 -2.35 20.13 -27.27
CA GLU A 540 -1.43 19.65 -28.30
C GLU A 540 -2.09 19.47 -29.67
N ASN A 541 -3.37 19.86 -29.83
CA ASN A 541 -4.14 19.67 -31.07
C ASN A 541 -4.10 18.23 -31.60
N LYS A 542 -4.14 17.24 -30.71
CA LYS A 542 -4.14 15.82 -31.11
C LYS A 542 -5.38 15.48 -31.94
N PRO A 543 -5.29 14.44 -32.80
CA PRO A 543 -6.44 13.96 -33.56
C PRO A 543 -7.65 13.68 -32.66
N MET A 544 -8.85 14.00 -33.16
CA MET A 544 -10.09 13.95 -32.37
C MET A 544 -10.34 12.57 -31.72
N TRP A 545 -9.97 11.47 -32.37
CA TRP A 545 -10.15 10.14 -31.80
C TRP A 545 -9.35 9.92 -30.51
N GLN A 546 -8.16 10.52 -30.37
CA GLN A 546 -7.36 10.44 -29.15
C GLN A 546 -7.99 11.26 -28.03
N GLN A 547 -8.49 12.46 -28.35
CA GLN A 547 -9.23 13.29 -27.39
C GLN A 547 -10.50 12.56 -26.90
N ARG A 548 -11.24 11.95 -27.83
CA ARG A 548 -12.44 11.16 -27.55
C ARG A 548 -12.16 9.95 -26.67
N LEU A 549 -11.02 9.28 -26.85
CA LEU A 549 -10.62 8.15 -26.02
C LEU A 549 -10.41 8.58 -24.56
N TRP A 550 -9.76 9.72 -24.32
CA TRP A 550 -9.61 10.27 -22.96
C TRP A 550 -10.96 10.60 -22.32
N LEU A 551 -11.88 11.21 -23.08
CA LEU A 551 -13.22 11.53 -22.60
C LEU A 551 -14.04 10.25 -22.32
N LEU A 552 -13.92 9.22 -23.17
CA LEU A 552 -14.60 7.93 -22.98
C LEU A 552 -14.09 7.21 -21.72
N SER A 553 -12.77 7.12 -21.56
CA SER A 553 -12.16 6.51 -20.36
C SER A 553 -12.51 7.30 -19.09
N GLY A 554 -12.53 8.63 -19.16
CA GLY A 554 -12.98 9.49 -18.07
C GLY A 554 -14.46 9.28 -17.72
N GLY A 555 -15.31 9.14 -18.74
CA GLY A 555 -16.74 8.85 -18.60
C GLY A 555 -17.04 7.48 -17.99
N ILE A 556 -16.36 6.42 -18.43
CA ILE A 556 -16.45 5.09 -17.83
C ILE A 556 -16.00 5.16 -16.35
N SER A 557 -14.89 5.84 -16.07
CA SER A 557 -14.38 6.01 -14.70
C SER A 557 -15.36 6.78 -13.82
N MET A 558 -16.03 7.82 -14.34
CA MET A 558 -17.10 8.53 -13.66
C MET A 558 -18.26 7.59 -13.30
N GLY A 559 -18.74 6.81 -14.27
CA GLY A 559 -19.83 5.85 -14.06
C GLY A 559 -19.50 4.85 -12.97
N LEU A 560 -18.29 4.28 -13.00
CA LEU A 560 -17.81 3.34 -11.98
C LEU A 560 -17.71 4.01 -10.60
N ALA A 561 -17.10 5.20 -10.51
CA ALA A 561 -16.96 5.91 -9.24
C ALA A 561 -18.32 6.25 -8.61
N VAL A 562 -19.25 6.83 -9.39
CA VAL A 562 -20.59 7.23 -8.92
C VAL A 562 -21.45 6.02 -8.55
N ALA A 563 -21.32 4.90 -9.28
CA ALA A 563 -22.00 3.65 -8.97
C ALA A 563 -21.43 2.91 -7.75
N ILE A 564 -20.27 3.33 -7.23
CA ILE A 564 -19.70 2.85 -5.96
C ILE A 564 -20.16 3.76 -4.80
N LYS A 565 -19.90 5.06 -4.90
CA LYS A 565 -20.22 6.05 -3.85
C LYS A 565 -20.47 7.42 -4.46
N TRP A 566 -21.43 8.16 -3.93
CA TRP A 566 -21.77 9.50 -4.45
C TRP A 566 -20.66 10.56 -4.27
N THR A 567 -19.60 10.28 -3.50
CA THR A 567 -18.38 11.09 -3.52
C THR A 567 -17.73 11.12 -4.92
N GLY A 568 -17.99 10.14 -5.79
CA GLY A 568 -17.63 10.20 -7.20
C GLY A 568 -18.27 11.37 -7.97
N VAL A 569 -19.44 11.85 -7.54
CA VAL A 569 -20.09 13.04 -8.11
C VAL A 569 -19.29 14.31 -7.83
N TYR A 570 -18.62 14.38 -6.68
CA TYR A 570 -17.76 15.50 -6.32
C TYR A 570 -16.57 15.61 -7.29
N ALA A 571 -15.95 14.47 -7.59
CA ALA A 571 -14.89 14.40 -8.60
C ALA A 571 -15.44 14.71 -10.01
N ALA A 572 -16.66 14.27 -10.33
CA ALA A 572 -17.33 14.58 -11.61
C ALA A 572 -17.54 16.10 -11.80
N ALA A 573 -17.97 16.80 -10.75
CA ALA A 573 -18.09 18.26 -10.77
C ALA A 573 -16.72 18.93 -11.00
N GLY A 574 -15.67 18.43 -10.34
CA GLY A 574 -14.29 18.90 -10.56
C GLY A 574 -13.83 18.76 -12.00
N ILE A 575 -14.01 17.58 -12.61
CA ILE A 575 -13.62 17.39 -14.02
C ILE A 575 -14.50 18.19 -14.99
N ALA A 576 -15.75 18.48 -14.66
CA ALA A 576 -16.59 19.35 -15.48
C ALA A 576 -16.06 20.79 -15.50
N VAL A 577 -15.70 21.35 -14.33
CA VAL A 577 -15.06 22.68 -14.24
C VAL A 577 -13.76 22.70 -15.04
N LEU A 578 -12.92 21.67 -14.89
CA LEU A 578 -11.67 21.53 -15.66
C LEU A 578 -11.94 21.45 -17.16
N PHE A 579 -12.88 20.61 -17.59
CA PHE A 579 -13.26 20.45 -18.99
C PHE A 579 -13.65 21.78 -19.62
N PHE A 580 -14.61 22.50 -19.02
CA PHE A 580 -15.09 23.77 -19.58
C PHE A 580 -14.03 24.86 -19.54
N TRP A 581 -13.22 24.92 -18.46
CA TRP A 581 -12.13 25.89 -18.36
C TRP A 581 -11.13 25.73 -19.50
N PHE A 582 -10.57 24.52 -19.67
CA PHE A 582 -9.55 24.26 -20.69
C PHE A 582 -10.14 24.28 -22.10
N LEU A 583 -11.41 23.92 -22.28
CA LEU A 583 -12.10 24.05 -23.56
C LEU A 583 -12.28 25.52 -23.98
N LEU A 584 -12.74 26.37 -23.07
CA LEU A 584 -12.89 27.81 -23.31
C LEU A 584 -11.54 28.46 -23.59
N GLU A 585 -10.49 28.10 -22.85
CA GLU A 585 -9.14 28.59 -23.10
C GLU A 585 -8.65 28.17 -24.51
N HIS A 586 -8.88 26.93 -24.91
CA HIS A 586 -8.47 26.41 -26.21
C HIS A 586 -9.11 27.13 -27.40
N ILE A 587 -10.41 27.46 -27.30
CA ILE A 587 -11.14 28.15 -28.38
C ILE A 587 -10.94 29.68 -28.37
N GLY A 588 -10.03 30.23 -27.55
CA GLY A 588 -9.83 31.68 -27.47
C GLY A 588 -10.93 32.42 -26.69
N GLY A 589 -11.61 31.74 -25.78
CA GLY A 589 -12.69 32.27 -24.95
C GLY A 589 -14.03 32.36 -25.66
N ILE A 590 -14.95 33.13 -25.08
CA ILE A 590 -16.34 33.25 -25.56
C ILE A 590 -16.42 33.73 -27.02
N LYS A 591 -15.45 34.55 -27.46
CA LYS A 591 -15.41 35.09 -28.83
C LYS A 591 -15.20 34.00 -29.90
N GLY A 592 -14.43 32.96 -29.61
CA GLY A 592 -14.14 31.90 -30.58
C GLY A 592 -15.19 30.78 -30.67
N ILE A 593 -16.31 30.89 -29.95
CA ILE A 593 -17.41 29.91 -30.00
C ILE A 593 -17.99 29.79 -31.41
N LYS A 594 -18.18 30.91 -32.13
CA LYS A 594 -18.73 30.89 -33.49
C LYS A 594 -17.81 30.17 -34.46
N GLU A 595 -16.51 30.44 -34.36
CA GLU A 595 -15.47 29.88 -35.23
C GLU A 595 -15.31 28.36 -35.01
N HIS A 596 -15.44 27.90 -33.76
CA HIS A 596 -15.25 26.50 -33.38
C HIS A 596 -16.57 25.71 -33.27
N ARG A 597 -17.69 26.22 -33.78
CA ARG A 597 -19.03 25.63 -33.60
C ARG A 597 -19.11 24.14 -33.95
N SER A 598 -18.55 23.74 -35.09
CA SER A 598 -18.57 22.33 -35.53
C SER A 598 -17.81 21.41 -34.57
N PHE A 599 -16.65 21.86 -34.10
CA PHE A 599 -15.86 21.15 -33.09
C PHE A 599 -16.60 21.05 -31.75
N LEU A 600 -17.20 22.15 -31.29
CA LEU A 600 -17.96 22.20 -30.05
C LEU A 600 -19.18 21.27 -30.06
N VAL A 601 -19.94 21.23 -31.16
CA VAL A 601 -21.09 20.32 -31.31
C VAL A 601 -20.63 18.86 -31.28
N LYS A 602 -19.58 18.51 -32.05
CA LYS A 602 -19.05 17.14 -32.10
C LYS A 602 -18.47 16.68 -30.75
N THR A 603 -17.83 17.60 -30.03
CA THR A 603 -17.29 17.32 -28.68
C THR A 603 -18.42 17.23 -27.67
N GLY A 604 -19.39 18.13 -27.72
CA GLY A 604 -20.56 18.14 -26.84
C GLY A 604 -21.39 16.86 -26.95
N LEU A 605 -21.70 16.40 -28.17
CA LEU A 605 -22.40 15.13 -28.39
C LEU A 605 -21.62 13.93 -27.82
N TRP A 606 -20.29 13.94 -27.98
CA TRP A 606 -19.44 12.91 -27.40
C TRP A 606 -19.41 12.96 -25.87
N CYS A 607 -19.40 14.16 -25.28
CA CYS A 607 -19.48 14.34 -23.83
C CYS A 607 -20.83 13.89 -23.27
N VAL A 608 -21.95 14.12 -23.97
CA VAL A 608 -23.27 13.60 -23.56
C VAL A 608 -23.23 12.06 -23.49
N LEU A 609 -22.66 11.41 -24.51
CA LEU A 609 -22.48 9.96 -24.48
C LEU A 609 -21.59 9.53 -23.30
N CYS A 610 -20.44 10.16 -23.13
CA CYS A 610 -19.41 9.72 -22.17
C CYS A 610 -19.74 10.05 -20.71
N PHE A 611 -20.35 11.20 -20.42
CA PHE A 611 -20.55 11.69 -19.05
C PHE A 611 -22.01 11.70 -18.60
N ILE A 612 -22.95 11.33 -19.48
CA ILE A 612 -24.37 11.19 -19.13
C ILE A 612 -24.84 9.77 -19.44
N VAL A 613 -24.84 9.36 -20.71
CA VAL A 613 -25.45 8.07 -21.13
C VAL A 613 -24.69 6.88 -20.54
N ILE A 614 -23.36 6.83 -20.68
CA ILE A 614 -22.55 5.72 -20.17
C ILE A 614 -22.59 5.64 -18.63
N PRO A 615 -22.34 6.72 -17.86
CA PRO A 615 -22.44 6.70 -16.41
C PRO A 615 -23.83 6.29 -15.91
N PHE A 616 -24.89 6.80 -16.56
CA PHE A 616 -26.25 6.40 -16.25
C PHE A 616 -26.47 4.90 -16.48
N GLY A 617 -25.99 4.37 -17.61
CA GLY A 617 -26.03 2.92 -17.89
C GLY A 617 -25.29 2.10 -16.83
N ILE A 618 -24.06 2.46 -16.48
CA ILE A 618 -23.26 1.77 -15.44
C ILE A 618 -23.97 1.83 -14.08
N TYR A 619 -24.45 3.01 -13.68
CA TYR A 619 -25.17 3.20 -12.43
C TYR A 619 -26.43 2.35 -12.38
N THR A 620 -27.23 2.36 -13.45
CA THR A 620 -28.46 1.56 -13.53
C THR A 620 -28.15 0.07 -13.50
N LEU A 621 -27.17 -0.41 -14.28
CA LEU A 621 -26.76 -1.81 -14.32
C LEU A 621 -26.17 -2.31 -12.99
N SER A 622 -25.64 -1.42 -12.14
CA SER A 622 -25.17 -1.83 -10.81
C SER A 622 -26.30 -2.40 -9.94
N TYR A 623 -27.57 -2.09 -10.21
CA TYR A 623 -28.75 -2.60 -9.48
C TYR A 623 -29.21 -4.02 -9.89
N LEU A 624 -28.46 -4.74 -10.73
CA LEU A 624 -28.79 -6.13 -11.07
C LEU A 624 -28.96 -7.04 -9.83
N PRO A 625 -28.15 -6.94 -8.76
CA PRO A 625 -28.36 -7.72 -7.53
C PRO A 625 -29.70 -7.41 -6.84
N PHE A 626 -30.20 -6.17 -6.91
CA PHE A 626 -31.50 -5.79 -6.34
C PHE A 626 -32.65 -6.49 -7.06
N VAL A 627 -32.58 -6.58 -8.39
CA VAL A 627 -33.59 -7.31 -9.19
C VAL A 627 -33.59 -8.81 -8.83
N LYS A 628 -32.40 -9.37 -8.58
CA LYS A 628 -32.26 -10.78 -8.18
C LYS A 628 -32.86 -11.03 -6.79
N ALA A 629 -32.60 -10.15 -5.82
CA ALA A 629 -33.08 -10.27 -4.45
C ALA A 629 -34.58 -9.92 -4.32
N TYR A 630 -35.05 -8.94 -5.11
CA TYR A 630 -36.39 -8.38 -5.02
C TYR A 630 -37.03 -8.30 -6.43
N PRO A 631 -37.80 -9.32 -6.83
CA PRO A 631 -38.47 -9.34 -8.14
C PRO A 631 -39.65 -8.35 -8.28
N ASP A 632 -39.96 -7.57 -7.24
CA ASP A 632 -41.10 -6.65 -7.18
C ASP A 632 -40.97 -5.44 -8.12
N LYS A 633 -39.74 -5.07 -8.50
CA LYS A 633 -39.45 -3.94 -9.38
C LYS A 633 -38.42 -4.31 -10.45
N GLY A 634 -38.55 -3.66 -11.60
CA GLY A 634 -37.49 -3.66 -12.61
C GLY A 634 -36.28 -2.81 -12.19
N LEU A 635 -35.21 -2.89 -12.98
CA LEU A 635 -33.92 -2.24 -12.71
C LEU A 635 -34.03 -0.74 -12.41
N PHE A 636 -34.78 0.00 -13.21
CA PHE A 636 -35.01 1.45 -13.00
C PHE A 636 -35.80 1.73 -11.72
N GLY A 637 -36.78 0.88 -11.39
CA GLY A 637 -37.59 1.03 -10.18
C GLY A 637 -36.72 0.90 -8.93
N HIS A 638 -35.85 -0.10 -8.88
CA HIS A 638 -34.89 -0.28 -7.79
C HIS A 638 -33.88 0.86 -7.71
N MET A 639 -33.33 1.29 -8.86
CA MET A 639 -32.39 2.41 -8.90
C MET A 639 -32.99 3.69 -8.32
N ILE A 640 -34.21 4.06 -8.73
CA ILE A 640 -34.88 5.29 -8.26
C ILE A 640 -35.27 5.15 -6.79
N ALA A 641 -35.86 4.03 -6.40
CA ALA A 641 -36.28 3.79 -5.01
C ALA A 641 -35.09 3.85 -4.05
N ASN A 642 -33.98 3.19 -4.41
CA ASN A 642 -32.78 3.22 -3.58
C ASN A 642 -32.11 4.60 -3.60
N ALA A 643 -32.11 5.33 -4.72
CA ALA A 643 -31.59 6.69 -4.76
C ALA A 643 -32.37 7.62 -3.81
N ALA A 644 -33.70 7.49 -3.74
CA ALA A 644 -34.52 8.22 -2.79
C ALA A 644 -34.22 7.82 -1.33
N LEU A 645 -34.08 6.51 -1.07
CA LEU A 645 -33.70 5.99 0.24
C LEU A 645 -32.35 6.53 0.70
N MET A 646 -31.33 6.44 -0.15
CA MET A 646 -29.98 6.94 0.14
C MET A 646 -29.99 8.44 0.43
N LEU A 647 -30.71 9.24 -0.35
CA LEU A 647 -30.81 10.68 -0.11
C LEU A 647 -31.46 10.99 1.24
N SER A 648 -32.54 10.28 1.58
CA SER A 648 -33.26 10.42 2.85
C SER A 648 -32.39 10.01 4.06
N TYR A 649 -31.69 8.88 3.94
CA TYR A 649 -30.77 8.39 4.97
C TYR A 649 -29.65 9.41 5.21
N HIS A 650 -28.98 9.84 4.13
CA HIS A 650 -27.82 10.72 4.22
C HIS A 650 -28.13 12.17 4.63
N SER A 651 -29.37 12.62 4.50
CA SER A 651 -29.80 13.95 4.96
C SER A 651 -30.12 14.00 6.46
N SER A 652 -30.35 12.85 7.09
CA SER A 652 -30.79 12.74 8.49
C SER A 652 -29.84 11.96 9.40
N CYS A 653 -28.73 11.43 8.85
CA CYS A 653 -27.77 10.59 9.57
C CYS A 653 -26.85 11.41 10.50
N VAL A 654 -27.41 11.91 11.60
CA VAL A 654 -26.69 12.63 12.66
C VAL A 654 -26.83 11.83 13.95
N PHE A 655 -25.69 11.37 14.46
CA PHE A 655 -25.57 10.59 15.69
C PHE A 655 -24.20 10.81 16.33
N ASP A 656 -24.12 10.67 17.65
CA ASP A 656 -22.86 10.77 18.37
C ASP A 656 -22.00 9.54 18.12
N HIS A 657 -20.74 9.77 17.74
CA HIS A 657 -19.77 8.70 17.55
C HIS A 657 -18.37 9.17 17.98
N PRO A 658 -17.63 8.39 18.79
CA PRO A 658 -16.36 8.84 19.38
C PRO A 658 -15.33 9.24 18.32
N TYR A 659 -15.29 8.54 17.19
CA TYR A 659 -14.35 8.80 16.08
C TYR A 659 -14.88 9.75 14.98
N SER A 660 -16.08 10.30 15.10
CA SER A 660 -16.60 11.25 14.09
C SER A 660 -15.73 12.51 14.05
N SER A 661 -15.48 13.06 12.86
CA SER A 661 -14.58 14.19 12.69
C SER A 661 -15.09 15.20 11.68
N GLU A 662 -14.78 16.47 11.92
CA GLU A 662 -15.14 17.58 11.06
C GLU A 662 -14.16 17.73 9.89
N TRP A 663 -14.64 18.31 8.79
CA TRP A 663 -13.85 18.41 7.55
C TRP A 663 -12.51 19.13 7.72
N TYR A 664 -12.43 20.11 8.62
CA TYR A 664 -11.21 20.88 8.87
C TYR A 664 -10.20 20.11 9.72
N GLN A 665 -10.65 19.14 10.54
CA GLN A 665 -9.76 18.26 11.32
C GLN A 665 -8.97 17.32 10.42
N TRP A 666 -9.52 16.96 9.26
CA TRP A 666 -8.85 16.09 8.30
C TRP A 666 -7.60 16.73 7.66
N LEU A 667 -7.56 18.06 7.58
CA LEU A 667 -6.45 18.79 6.94
C LEU A 667 -5.11 18.55 7.61
N TYR A 668 -5.10 18.43 8.95
CA TYR A 668 -3.91 18.18 9.75
C TYR A 668 -3.95 16.82 10.47
N GLY A 669 -5.06 16.07 10.33
CA GLY A 669 -5.18 14.69 10.81
C GLY A 669 -5.32 14.57 12.32
N SER A 670 -6.08 15.46 12.98
CA SER A 670 -6.16 15.46 14.45
C SER A 670 -6.99 14.32 15.04
N LYS A 671 -7.96 13.79 14.28
CA LYS A 671 -8.90 12.80 14.79
C LYS A 671 -8.87 11.53 13.93
N PRO A 672 -8.16 10.49 14.38
CA PRO A 672 -8.08 9.23 13.67
C PRO A 672 -9.36 8.40 13.86
N LEU A 673 -9.54 7.38 13.01
CA LEU A 673 -10.58 6.37 13.14
C LEU A 673 -9.94 5.04 13.53
N ALA A 674 -10.33 4.47 14.68
CA ALA A 674 -9.98 3.11 15.02
C ALA A 674 -10.94 2.14 14.32
N ASP A 675 -10.41 1.32 13.42
CA ASP A 675 -11.17 0.32 12.67
C ASP A 675 -11.32 -0.99 13.47
N SER A 676 -10.28 -1.36 14.24
CA SER A 676 -10.24 -2.51 15.15
C SER A 676 -9.27 -2.24 16.29
N ARG A 677 -9.58 -2.73 17.50
CA ARG A 677 -8.69 -2.64 18.67
C ARG A 677 -8.94 -3.81 19.62
N VAL A 678 -7.89 -4.54 19.97
CA VAL A 678 -7.91 -5.68 20.90
C VAL A 678 -6.70 -5.60 21.81
N TYR A 679 -6.93 -5.59 23.13
CA TYR A 679 -5.89 -5.62 24.15
C TYR A 679 -5.66 -7.05 24.62
N PHE A 680 -4.39 -7.40 24.84
CA PHE A 680 -3.98 -8.69 25.33
C PHE A 680 -3.49 -8.59 26.78
N ALA A 681 -3.65 -9.68 27.54
CA ALA A 681 -3.23 -9.75 28.94
C ALA A 681 -1.71 -9.55 29.15
N ASP A 682 -0.90 -9.75 28.10
CA ASP A 682 0.56 -9.58 28.11
C ASP A 682 1.02 -8.10 27.98
N GLY A 683 0.07 -7.16 27.93
CA GLY A 683 0.32 -5.72 27.78
C GLY A 683 0.61 -5.30 26.33
N THR A 684 0.22 -6.12 25.35
CA THR A 684 0.22 -5.74 23.93
C THR A 684 -1.18 -5.38 23.44
N VAL A 685 -1.25 -4.69 22.30
CA VAL A 685 -2.48 -4.30 21.63
C VAL A 685 -2.36 -4.57 20.12
N SER A 686 -3.41 -5.14 19.53
CA SER A 686 -3.62 -5.17 18.08
C SER A 686 -4.58 -4.04 17.72
N VAL A 687 -4.13 -3.10 16.89
CA VAL A 687 -4.96 -1.97 16.47
C VAL A 687 -4.81 -1.74 14.97
N VAL A 688 -5.95 -1.53 14.30
CA VAL A 688 -6.00 -1.02 12.92
C VAL A 688 -6.61 0.38 13.00
N MET A 689 -5.85 1.38 12.56
CA MET A 689 -6.28 2.77 12.67
C MET A 689 -6.09 3.52 11.35
N THR A 690 -7.18 4.12 10.85
CA THR A 690 -7.21 4.93 9.63
C THR A 690 -7.02 6.40 9.95
N PHE A 691 -5.92 6.99 9.45
CA PHE A 691 -5.59 8.40 9.65
C PHE A 691 -4.56 8.91 8.63
N LEU A 692 -4.35 10.23 8.60
CA LEU A 692 -3.49 10.89 7.63
C LEU A 692 -2.00 10.75 7.97
N ASN A 693 -1.17 10.43 6.97
CA ASN A 693 0.28 10.43 7.14
C ASN A 693 0.75 11.86 7.52
N PRO A 694 1.51 12.07 8.62
CA PRO A 694 1.95 13.39 9.06
C PRO A 694 2.68 14.21 7.98
N LEU A 695 3.44 13.54 7.11
CA LEU A 695 4.10 14.20 5.98
C LEU A 695 3.08 14.72 4.95
N LEU A 696 2.01 13.96 4.68
CA LEU A 696 0.95 14.40 3.78
C LEU A 696 0.08 15.49 4.41
N ALA A 697 -0.17 15.43 5.72
CA ALA A 697 -0.87 16.47 6.46
C ALA A 697 -0.16 17.83 6.32
N VAL A 698 1.07 17.93 6.83
CA VAL A 698 1.80 19.21 6.84
C VAL A 698 2.37 19.55 5.48
N GLY A 699 3.07 18.60 4.85
CA GLY A 699 3.73 18.80 3.55
C GLY A 699 2.73 19.01 2.41
N GLY A 700 1.55 18.38 2.48
CA GLY A 700 0.49 18.58 1.51
C GLY A 700 -0.17 19.96 1.63
N LEU A 701 -0.44 20.44 2.84
CA LEU A 701 -0.95 21.82 3.05
C LEU A 701 0.04 22.88 2.55
N ILE A 702 1.33 22.72 2.84
CA ILE A 702 2.38 23.60 2.31
C ILE A 702 2.38 23.55 0.77
N ALA A 703 2.28 22.34 0.20
CA ALA A 703 2.25 22.17 -1.25
C ALA A 703 0.99 22.80 -1.88
N LEU A 704 -0.16 22.76 -1.21
CA LEU A 704 -1.40 23.40 -1.64
C LEU A 704 -1.23 24.93 -1.70
N LEU A 705 -0.71 25.56 -0.65
CA LEU A 705 -0.41 27.00 -0.64
C LEU A 705 0.58 27.37 -1.76
N HIS A 706 1.59 26.53 -1.97
CA HIS A 706 2.53 26.71 -3.07
C HIS A 706 1.85 26.55 -4.44
N GLN A 707 0.83 25.70 -4.60
CA GLN A 707 0.06 25.65 -5.85
C GLN A 707 -0.63 26.98 -6.14
N PHE A 708 -1.25 27.61 -5.13
CA PHE A 708 -1.86 28.93 -5.30
C PHE A 708 -0.83 29.98 -5.74
N TYR A 709 0.36 29.95 -5.14
CA TYR A 709 1.48 30.79 -5.57
C TYR A 709 1.87 30.53 -7.04
N LEU A 710 2.09 29.28 -7.42
CA LEU A 710 2.46 28.90 -8.79
C LEU A 710 1.38 29.27 -9.81
N TRP A 711 0.11 29.13 -9.45
CA TRP A 711 -1.00 29.53 -10.31
C TRP A 711 -1.06 31.06 -10.45
N LYS A 712 -1.08 31.81 -9.35
CA LYS A 712 -1.29 33.28 -9.38
C LYS A 712 -0.08 34.06 -9.86
N ARG A 713 1.14 33.64 -9.49
CA ARG A 713 2.38 34.39 -9.77
C ARG A 713 3.14 33.85 -10.98
N LYS A 714 3.03 32.55 -11.26
CA LYS A 714 3.75 31.88 -12.36
C LYS A 714 2.83 31.36 -13.46
N HIS A 715 1.53 31.63 -13.39
CA HIS A 715 0.51 31.22 -14.37
C HIS A 715 0.58 29.72 -14.72
N CYS A 716 0.93 28.88 -13.74
CA CYS A 716 1.13 27.45 -13.95
C CYS A 716 -0.22 26.73 -14.14
N ARG A 717 -0.53 26.30 -15.37
CA ARG A 717 -1.74 25.52 -15.70
C ARG A 717 -1.89 24.23 -14.90
N ARG A 718 -0.77 23.54 -14.62
CA ARG A 718 -0.75 22.31 -13.81
C ARG A 718 -1.21 22.57 -12.37
N ALA A 719 -0.79 23.70 -11.79
CA ALA A 719 -1.19 24.09 -10.44
C ALA A 719 -2.70 24.37 -10.36
N LEU A 720 -3.26 25.08 -11.35
CA LEU A 720 -4.70 25.31 -11.43
C LEU A 720 -5.50 24.00 -11.51
N PHE A 721 -5.04 23.05 -12.34
CA PHE A 721 -5.68 21.74 -12.44
C PHE A 721 -5.76 21.05 -11.07
N LEU A 722 -4.64 21.00 -10.35
CA LEU A 722 -4.55 20.34 -9.05
C LEU A 722 -5.39 21.05 -7.99
N ILE A 723 -5.42 22.39 -7.99
CA ILE A 723 -6.26 23.17 -7.07
C ILE A 723 -7.74 22.84 -7.27
N ILE A 724 -8.22 22.82 -8.53
CA ILE A 724 -9.63 22.52 -8.82
C ILE A 724 -9.97 21.09 -8.42
N ALA A 725 -9.09 20.12 -8.72
CA ALA A 725 -9.30 18.72 -8.32
C ALA A 725 -9.39 18.57 -6.80
N TYR A 726 -8.49 19.22 -6.04
CA TYR A 726 -8.52 19.17 -4.58
C TYR A 726 -9.76 19.88 -4.01
N ALA A 727 -10.06 21.08 -4.52
CA ALA A 727 -11.22 21.86 -4.10
C ALA A 727 -12.53 21.12 -4.37
N SER A 728 -12.67 20.44 -5.51
CA SER A 728 -13.88 19.68 -5.81
C SER A 728 -14.14 18.54 -4.84
N MET A 729 -13.08 17.94 -4.28
CA MET A 729 -13.21 16.86 -3.30
C MET A 729 -13.40 17.35 -1.86
N LEU A 730 -12.87 18.53 -1.52
CA LEU A 730 -12.96 19.08 -0.17
C LEU A 730 -14.19 19.99 0.05
N LEU A 731 -14.49 20.89 -0.90
CA LEU A 731 -15.52 21.92 -0.74
C LEU A 731 -16.92 21.38 -0.42
N PRO A 732 -17.40 20.25 -0.98
CA PRO A 732 -18.72 19.74 -0.64
C PRO A 732 -18.90 19.47 0.86
N TRP A 733 -17.83 19.08 1.57
CA TRP A 733 -17.87 18.78 3.00
C TRP A 733 -18.09 20.02 3.88
N LEU A 734 -17.90 21.23 3.37
CA LEU A 734 -18.25 22.46 4.09
C LEU A 734 -19.77 22.60 4.29
N PHE A 735 -20.57 21.91 3.48
CA PHE A 735 -22.03 21.99 3.48
C PHE A 735 -22.71 20.71 3.97
N VAL A 736 -21.94 19.70 4.37
CA VAL A 736 -22.45 18.41 4.86
C VAL A 736 -22.26 18.35 6.36
N HIS A 737 -23.36 18.28 7.11
CA HIS A 737 -23.38 18.33 8.58
C HIS A 737 -23.74 16.98 9.25
N ARG A 738 -23.72 15.90 8.48
CA ARG A 738 -24.01 14.54 8.98
C ARG A 738 -22.78 13.96 9.68
N THR A 739 -22.93 12.88 10.44
CA THR A 739 -21.81 12.18 11.08
C THR A 739 -20.87 11.59 10.02
N VAL A 740 -19.60 12.00 10.02
CA VAL A 740 -18.58 11.62 9.03
C VAL A 740 -17.21 11.38 9.69
N PHE A 741 -16.29 10.80 8.92
CA PHE A 741 -15.01 10.27 9.39
C PHE A 741 -13.86 10.66 8.46
N VAL A 742 -12.62 10.49 8.94
CA VAL A 742 -11.40 10.92 8.23
C VAL A 742 -11.21 10.26 6.86
N TYR A 743 -11.70 9.03 6.64
CA TYR A 743 -11.58 8.36 5.34
C TYR A 743 -12.28 9.12 4.20
N GLN A 744 -13.23 10.01 4.50
CA GLN A 744 -13.86 10.88 3.50
C GLN A 744 -12.86 11.86 2.84
N TYR A 745 -11.75 12.17 3.53
CA TYR A 745 -10.66 12.99 3.03
C TYR A 745 -9.66 12.21 2.16
N PHE A 746 -9.81 10.89 2.03
CA PHE A 746 -8.80 10.05 1.39
C PHE A 746 -8.48 10.49 -0.05
N ILE A 747 -9.49 10.76 -0.88
CA ILE A 747 -9.26 11.21 -2.26
C ILE A 747 -8.54 12.57 -2.31
N SER A 748 -8.92 13.50 -1.43
CA SER A 748 -8.23 14.79 -1.28
C SER A 748 -6.76 14.59 -0.90
N SER A 749 -6.47 13.66 0.01
CA SER A 749 -5.10 13.32 0.41
C SER A 749 -4.27 12.74 -0.75
N LEU A 750 -4.88 11.97 -1.65
CA LEU A 750 -4.22 11.45 -2.84
C LEU A 750 -3.88 12.58 -3.84
N ILE A 751 -4.70 13.63 -3.92
CA ILE A 751 -4.44 14.80 -4.77
C ILE A 751 -3.30 15.67 -4.21
N LEU A 752 -3.05 15.64 -2.89
CA LEU A 752 -1.87 16.30 -2.31
C LEU A 752 -0.55 15.72 -2.82
N VAL A 753 -0.51 14.43 -3.18
CA VAL A 753 0.69 13.77 -3.71
C VAL A 753 1.23 14.44 -5.00
N PRO A 754 0.43 14.62 -6.07
CA PRO A 754 0.89 15.37 -7.24
C PRO A 754 1.08 16.88 -6.95
N MET A 755 0.45 17.48 -5.94
CA MET A 755 0.78 18.86 -5.51
C MET A 755 2.20 18.97 -4.94
N ILE A 756 2.58 18.03 -4.08
CA ILE A 756 3.96 17.90 -3.58
C ILE A 756 4.90 17.66 -4.76
N GLY A 757 4.54 16.75 -5.67
CA GLY A 757 5.28 16.49 -6.91
C GLY A 757 5.51 17.76 -7.74
N ASN A 758 4.48 18.58 -7.95
CA ASN A 758 4.59 19.84 -8.70
C ASN A 758 5.53 20.83 -8.00
N SER A 759 5.41 20.95 -6.68
CA SER A 759 6.27 21.81 -5.86
C SER A 759 7.74 21.41 -5.91
N VAL A 760 8.01 20.10 -5.86
CA VAL A 760 9.36 19.54 -5.95
C VAL A 760 9.92 19.67 -7.37
N SER A 761 9.07 19.57 -8.40
CA SER A 761 9.49 19.64 -9.80
C SER A 761 10.15 20.97 -10.17
N VAL A 762 9.64 22.07 -9.60
CA VAL A 762 10.13 23.43 -9.83
C VAL A 762 11.24 23.86 -8.85
N SER A 763 11.59 23.02 -7.88
CA SER A 763 12.61 23.33 -6.88
C SER A 763 14.03 23.18 -7.44
N ARG A 764 14.92 24.13 -7.11
CA ARG A 764 16.37 24.06 -7.42
C ARG A 764 17.05 22.85 -6.75
N HIS A 765 16.53 22.39 -5.61
CA HIS A 765 17.06 21.24 -4.87
C HIS A 765 16.25 19.96 -5.09
N ARG A 766 15.59 19.81 -6.25
CA ARG A 766 14.69 18.70 -6.58
C ARG A 766 15.19 17.32 -6.16
N LYS A 767 16.41 16.91 -6.58
CA LYS A 767 16.95 15.58 -6.27
C LYS A 767 17.06 15.32 -4.76
N ARG A 768 17.52 16.33 -4.01
CA ARG A 768 17.62 16.28 -2.54
C ARG A 768 16.23 16.18 -1.91
N ASN A 769 15.29 17.01 -2.38
CA ASN A 769 13.92 17.02 -1.85
C ASN A 769 13.20 15.69 -2.12
N ILE A 770 13.39 15.07 -3.29
CA ILE A 770 12.89 13.72 -3.58
C ILE A 770 13.44 12.72 -2.56
N LEU A 771 14.77 12.68 -2.38
CA LEU A 771 15.42 11.77 -1.44
C LEU A 771 14.88 11.95 0.00
N VAL A 772 14.81 13.20 0.47
CA VAL A 772 14.36 13.53 1.82
C VAL A 772 12.88 13.18 2.03
N LEU A 773 12.00 13.59 1.11
CA LEU A 773 10.57 13.32 1.23
C LEU A 773 10.26 11.82 1.14
N SER A 774 10.91 11.09 0.23
CA SER A 774 10.79 9.64 0.16
C SER A 774 11.32 8.97 1.43
N GLY A 775 12.47 9.40 1.94
CA GLY A 775 13.06 8.87 3.17
C GLY A 775 12.15 9.07 4.39
N ILE A 776 11.63 10.28 4.59
CA ILE A 776 10.69 10.59 5.68
C ILE A 776 9.41 9.77 5.54
N SER A 777 8.84 9.71 4.35
CA SER A 777 7.57 8.99 4.13
C SER A 777 7.72 7.49 4.40
N ILE A 778 8.81 6.88 3.95
CA ILE A 778 9.12 5.47 4.22
C ILE A 778 9.38 5.24 5.71
N ALA A 779 10.15 6.12 6.36
CA ALA A 779 10.43 5.99 7.80
C ALA A 779 9.16 6.06 8.64
N LEU A 780 8.29 7.04 8.37
CA LEU A 780 6.98 7.15 9.01
C LEU A 780 6.12 5.92 8.73
N TYR A 781 6.10 5.43 7.50
CA TYR A 781 5.32 4.24 7.16
C TYR A 781 5.78 3.01 7.91
N VAL A 782 7.09 2.76 8.00
CA VAL A 782 7.64 1.63 8.75
C VAL A 782 7.33 1.77 10.25
N LEU A 783 7.46 2.99 10.80
CA LEU A 783 7.17 3.27 12.21
C LEU A 783 5.72 2.98 12.58
N TYR A 784 4.76 3.38 11.73
CA TYR A 784 3.33 3.19 11.97
C TYR A 784 2.76 1.89 11.36
N TYR A 785 3.55 1.12 10.62
CA TYR A 785 3.08 -0.10 9.95
C TYR A 785 2.32 -1.07 10.88
N PRO A 786 2.75 -1.29 12.15
CA PRO A 786 2.02 -2.15 13.07
C PRO A 786 0.57 -1.69 13.30
N VAL A 787 0.35 -0.40 13.57
CA VAL A 787 -0.98 0.18 13.85
C VAL A 787 -1.82 0.41 12.59
N LEU A 788 -1.20 0.41 11.41
CA LEU A 788 -1.90 0.45 10.12
C LEU A 788 -2.34 -0.94 9.65
N THR A 789 -1.75 -2.00 10.21
CA THR A 789 -1.96 -3.38 9.75
C THR A 789 -2.51 -4.33 10.80
N GLY A 790 -2.62 -3.90 12.06
CA GLY A 790 -3.14 -4.72 13.16
C GLY A 790 -2.13 -5.67 13.79
N GLN A 791 -0.82 -5.40 13.64
CA GLN A 791 0.19 -6.22 14.31
C GLN A 791 0.22 -5.90 15.80
N SER A 792 0.28 -6.94 16.63
CA SER A 792 0.40 -6.80 18.09
C SER A 792 1.68 -6.05 18.45
N ILE A 793 1.54 -5.00 19.26
CA ILE A 793 2.63 -4.14 19.71
C ILE A 793 2.43 -3.77 21.18
N ARG A 794 3.52 -3.50 21.90
CA ARG A 794 3.46 -3.07 23.31
C ARG A 794 2.70 -1.75 23.44
N VAL A 795 1.76 -1.69 24.38
CA VAL A 795 0.99 -0.47 24.68
C VAL A 795 1.90 0.70 25.03
N ASP A 796 2.95 0.46 25.83
CA ASP A 796 3.92 1.50 26.20
C ASP A 796 4.60 2.14 24.99
N PHE A 797 4.95 1.34 23.98
CA PHE A 797 5.57 1.86 22.76
C PHE A 797 4.61 2.75 21.97
N VAL A 798 3.34 2.34 21.90
CA VAL A 798 2.30 3.15 21.23
C VAL A 798 2.19 4.51 21.92
N ASN A 799 1.98 4.52 23.24
CA ASN A 799 1.72 5.73 24.01
C ASN A 799 2.94 6.67 24.07
N GLN A 800 4.16 6.13 24.06
CA GLN A 800 5.38 6.95 24.17
C GLN A 800 5.94 7.41 22.81
N VAL A 801 5.69 6.67 21.73
CA VAL A 801 6.37 6.89 20.44
C VAL A 801 5.40 7.23 19.31
N LEU A 802 4.23 6.59 19.25
CA LEU A 802 3.29 6.72 18.14
C LEU A 802 2.21 7.78 18.39
N GLU A 803 1.90 8.09 19.64
CA GLU A 803 0.95 9.14 20.01
C GLU A 803 1.57 10.54 19.92
N VAL A 804 1.73 11.03 18.69
CA VAL A 804 2.27 12.38 18.44
C VAL A 804 1.28 13.48 18.82
N LEU A 805 -0.02 13.22 18.67
CA LEU A 805 -1.09 14.12 19.09
C LEU A 805 -1.90 13.43 20.20
N ALA A 806 -2.19 14.18 21.27
CA ALA A 806 -2.93 13.65 22.43
C ALA A 806 -4.31 13.10 22.07
N ASP A 807 -4.95 13.67 21.04
CA ASP A 807 -6.28 13.25 20.57
C ASP A 807 -6.27 11.95 19.75
N TRP A 808 -5.09 11.37 19.48
CA TRP A 808 -5.01 10.17 18.64
C TRP A 808 -5.48 8.90 19.34
N ASN A 809 -5.31 8.80 20.67
CA ASN A 809 -5.78 7.69 21.51
C ASN A 809 -5.68 6.34 20.77
N ILE A 810 -4.44 5.97 20.41
CA ILE A 810 -4.15 4.80 19.59
C ILE A 810 -4.32 3.54 20.43
N ALA A 811 -3.83 3.56 21.68
CA ALA A 811 -3.85 2.45 22.64
C ALA A 811 -4.25 2.90 24.04
#